data_AF-A0A1S3H369-F1
#
_entry.id   AF-A0A1S3H369-F1
#
_cell.length_a   1.000
_cell.length_b   1.000
_cell.length_c   1.000
_cell.angle_alpha   90.00
_cell.angle_beta   90.00
_cell.angle_gamma   90.00
#
_symmetry.space_group_name_H-M   'P 1'
#
loop_
_entity.id
_entity.type
_entity.pdbx_description
1 polymer ?
#
loop_
_entity_poly.entity_id
_entity_poly.type
_entity_poly.pdbx_seq_one_letter_code
_entity_poly.pdbx_strand_id
1 'polypeptide(L)'
;MFWLNSIHMHTIGKLREEDKNAMPYVLIIGTHKDMLCPQGDVEKIFDKLKKCLDDNQVLKDHVYRCFAVSNLAEDDREFAEIKRAIEDLCGYSSNSIATVQHLSVNWIKLEMNLAEKSEETPIITIEKLREMAKRVGLPDEELQEKFIPYHHHQGDILHFKVDGLENVVIIDPLWLAVVFSAIMTNASSQPGGSHLDLLKDDLKRGVLNEEVFDEYLKQIKMAEKKTEIIQLMLHFDLMLEISQSVENPLPGSGKRRFVVPSMLVSNNSVNNALSETDPQKYLLIAFPHILFPTGLFHLLIIRLLRKYRAQEYKHNIPVVGFDHASFRLGDEQSVLHLAIEERAMRMMITNATGNKPKPDIYSNARETVEKELSTLRDTYCPRMQLGFCIRLKDKGKDIPIKAEDVQENDEICRSVEGTEMPIDVTPYHVWFSVSAQAVQASDSGANAPDVSSVYTQRFARLSYLVIELGTKVIRTFFLKDVVRPSITNGEHISDKDAVLQFFGKHDVIRELEKLKKTKVIYASQWNLLYPASGHTDVEMFDITLLVLLIRNLHPDKANLKWSALKENATLPSSPQTTQGFINHIQRLKNVRNYIQHSATFGIQDMEKFCTKWEIACASVLALGADPNEVEKVQKSIFSIQEIDTIVCEIRSSAEDNKRHFDNRFDRLELLILSSVCAVFFAVLIALAINYQWWI
;
A
#
# COMPACT_ATOMS: atom_id res chain seq x y z
N MET A 1 24.21 14.07 2.45
CA MET A 1 23.76 12.94 1.61
C MET A 1 22.65 12.12 2.26
N PHE A 2 22.84 11.57 3.48
CA PHE A 2 21.80 10.79 4.18
C PHE A 2 20.41 11.44 4.16
N TRP A 3 20.29 12.71 4.59
CA TRP A 3 19.01 13.43 4.61
C TRP A 3 18.38 13.62 3.24
N LEU A 4 19.17 13.92 2.20
CA LEU A 4 18.65 14.07 0.84
C LEU A 4 18.11 12.74 0.29
N ASN A 5 18.79 11.64 0.59
CA ASN A 5 18.32 10.30 0.25
C ASN A 5 17.02 9.96 1.00
N SER A 6 16.96 10.23 2.30
CA SER A 6 15.74 10.02 3.10
C SER A 6 14.58 10.82 2.52
N ILE A 7 14.76 12.12 2.25
CA ILE A 7 13.75 12.95 1.60
C ILE A 7 13.34 12.31 0.28
N HIS A 8 14.29 12.00 -0.61
CA HIS A 8 14.02 11.41 -1.92
C HIS A 8 13.14 10.16 -1.85
N MET A 9 13.48 9.20 -1.00
CA MET A 9 12.73 7.94 -0.84
C MET A 9 11.28 8.14 -0.47
N HIS A 10 11.05 9.17 0.35
CA HIS A 10 9.77 9.55 0.90
C HIS A 10 8.91 10.35 -0.10
N THR A 11 9.44 10.71 -1.27
CA THR A 11 8.70 11.49 -2.28
C THR A 11 7.91 10.59 -3.23
N ILE A 12 6.65 10.94 -3.50
CA ILE A 12 5.86 10.28 -4.56
C ILE A 12 6.13 10.97 -5.89
N GLY A 13 6.64 10.23 -6.89
CA GLY A 13 6.67 10.69 -8.28
C GLY A 13 5.27 10.71 -8.88
N LYS A 14 4.86 11.80 -9.54
CA LYS A 14 3.64 11.78 -10.35
C LYS A 14 3.93 10.99 -11.64
N LEU A 15 3.15 9.95 -11.91
CA LEU A 15 3.26 9.03 -13.07
C LEU A 15 2.94 9.67 -14.44
N ARG A 16 2.81 10.99 -14.56
CA ARG A 16 2.53 11.64 -15.85
C ARG A 16 3.84 12.09 -16.49
N GLU A 17 4.12 11.62 -17.71
CA GLU A 17 5.29 12.03 -18.53
C GLU A 17 5.35 13.55 -18.79
N GLU A 18 4.22 14.25 -18.61
CA GLU A 18 4.07 15.69 -18.82
C GLU A 18 4.49 16.53 -17.59
N ASP A 19 4.51 15.95 -16.38
CA ASP A 19 4.84 16.64 -15.11
C ASP A 19 6.31 16.40 -14.70
N LYS A 20 7.26 16.67 -15.61
CA LYS A 20 8.71 16.52 -15.35
C LYS A 20 9.25 17.34 -14.16
N ASN A 21 8.43 18.18 -13.53
CA ASN A 21 8.81 19.08 -12.43
C ASN A 21 8.25 18.70 -11.03
N ALA A 22 7.62 17.55 -10.85
CA ALA A 22 6.98 17.22 -9.56
C ALA A 22 7.92 16.52 -8.53
N MET A 23 9.15 17.01 -8.37
CA MET A 23 10.01 16.65 -7.23
C MET A 23 9.90 17.73 -6.15
N PRO A 24 9.79 17.39 -4.85
CA PRO A 24 9.85 18.40 -3.82
C PRO A 24 11.22 19.07 -3.83
N TYR A 25 11.19 20.39 -3.83
CA TYR A 25 12.37 21.23 -3.71
C TYR A 25 12.91 21.17 -2.29
N VAL A 26 14.24 21.09 -2.18
CA VAL A 26 14.97 21.07 -0.92
C VAL A 26 15.82 22.34 -0.83
N LEU A 27 15.63 23.05 0.28
CA LEU A 27 16.52 24.12 0.71
C LEU A 27 17.52 23.54 1.70
N ILE A 28 18.81 23.72 1.45
CA ILE A 28 19.87 23.30 2.38
C ILE A 28 20.33 24.52 3.15
N ILE A 29 20.04 24.56 4.44
CA ILE A 29 20.37 25.70 5.31
C ILE A 29 21.46 25.25 6.29
N GLY A 30 22.69 25.71 6.06
CA GLY A 30 23.78 25.58 7.01
C GLY A 30 23.65 26.65 8.09
N THR A 31 23.39 26.26 9.33
CA THR A 31 23.38 27.17 10.48
C THR A 31 24.79 27.32 11.07
N HIS A 32 24.98 28.30 11.95
CA HIS A 32 26.26 28.54 12.65
C HIS A 32 27.42 28.97 11.74
N LYS A 33 27.13 29.74 10.68
CA LYS A 33 28.16 30.33 9.81
C LYS A 33 29.19 31.16 10.59
N ASP A 34 28.77 31.78 11.69
CA ASP A 34 29.60 32.53 12.63
C ASP A 34 30.74 31.72 13.27
N MET A 35 30.58 30.40 13.36
CA MET A 35 31.60 29.49 13.91
C MET A 35 32.65 29.06 12.87
N LEU A 36 32.47 29.44 11.60
CA LEU A 36 33.39 29.12 10.52
C LEU A 36 34.29 30.33 10.24
N CYS A 37 35.53 30.26 10.71
CA CYS A 37 36.56 31.23 10.38
C CYS A 37 37.78 30.51 9.79
N PRO A 38 38.22 30.85 8.56
CA PRO A 38 37.81 31.99 7.72
C PRO A 38 36.62 31.74 6.76
N GLN A 39 36.05 32.82 6.19
CA GLN A 39 34.88 32.81 5.27
C GLN A 39 34.94 31.72 4.18
N GLY A 40 36.13 31.49 3.59
CA GLY A 40 36.38 30.48 2.56
C GLY A 40 36.02 29.03 2.95
N ASP A 41 35.71 28.75 4.21
CA ASP A 41 35.30 27.42 4.67
C ASP A 41 33.85 27.10 4.34
N VAL A 42 32.98 28.11 4.19
CA VAL A 42 31.58 27.92 3.75
C VAL A 42 31.54 27.49 2.29
N GLU A 43 32.24 28.21 1.41
CA GLU A 43 32.29 27.86 -0.01
C GLU A 43 32.92 26.48 -0.20
N LYS A 44 33.98 26.14 0.56
CA LYS A 44 34.57 24.80 0.52
C LYS A 44 33.58 23.70 0.91
N ILE A 45 32.74 23.92 1.93
CA ILE A 45 31.73 22.94 2.35
C ILE A 45 30.69 22.75 1.25
N PHE A 46 30.17 23.84 0.67
CA PHE A 46 29.19 23.73 -0.41
C PHE A 46 29.79 23.22 -1.72
N ASP A 47 31.04 23.52 -2.03
CA ASP A 47 31.75 22.93 -3.17
C ASP A 47 31.95 21.42 -2.99
N LYS A 48 32.28 20.97 -1.78
CA LYS A 48 32.33 19.53 -1.46
C LYS A 48 30.97 18.88 -1.63
N LEU A 49 29.91 19.51 -1.11
CA LEU A 49 28.54 19.02 -1.29
C LEU A 49 28.16 18.95 -2.77
N LYS A 50 28.46 19.99 -3.55
CA LYS A 50 28.19 20.06 -4.98
C LYS A 50 28.90 18.96 -5.75
N LYS A 51 30.19 18.71 -5.45
CA LYS A 51 30.93 17.57 -6.02
C LYS A 51 30.26 16.24 -5.70
N CYS A 52 29.84 16.03 -4.45
CA CYS A 52 29.10 14.82 -4.07
C CYS A 52 27.74 14.69 -4.76
N LEU A 53 27.10 15.81 -5.12
CA LEU A 53 25.83 15.84 -5.85
C LEU A 53 26.01 15.68 -7.36
N ASP A 54 27.14 16.09 -7.92
CA ASP A 54 27.46 15.89 -9.34
C ASP A 54 27.51 14.40 -9.72
N ASP A 55 27.87 13.54 -8.77
CA ASP A 55 27.83 12.08 -8.91
C ASP A 55 26.41 11.49 -8.80
N ASN A 56 25.38 12.29 -8.44
CA ASN A 56 24.00 11.84 -8.26
C ASN A 56 22.99 12.91 -8.72
N GLN A 57 22.70 12.91 -10.02
CA GLN A 57 21.81 13.89 -10.66
C GLN A 57 20.41 13.93 -10.03
N VAL A 58 19.88 12.78 -9.60
CA VAL A 58 18.54 12.70 -8.99
C VAL A 58 18.47 13.49 -7.69
N LEU A 59 19.48 13.37 -6.82
CA LEU A 59 19.53 14.14 -5.58
C LEU A 59 19.83 15.62 -5.83
N LYS A 60 20.63 15.90 -6.86
CA LYS A 60 20.95 17.27 -7.27
C LYS A 60 19.69 18.01 -7.73
N ASP A 61 18.81 17.35 -8.46
CA ASP A 61 17.55 17.93 -8.95
C ASP A 61 16.57 18.31 -7.82
N HIS A 62 16.69 17.66 -6.65
CA HIS A 62 15.96 18.09 -5.45
C HIS A 62 16.47 19.41 -4.87
N VAL A 63 17.77 19.70 -4.98
CA VAL A 63 18.38 20.86 -4.30
C VAL A 63 18.08 22.13 -5.08
N TYR A 64 17.17 22.95 -4.56
CA TYR A 64 16.84 24.23 -5.17
C TYR A 64 17.91 25.28 -4.87
N ARG A 65 18.28 25.43 -3.59
CA ARG A 65 19.28 26.41 -3.17
C ARG A 65 19.92 26.04 -1.84
N CYS A 66 21.17 26.46 -1.66
CA CYS A 66 21.90 26.38 -0.40
C CYS A 66 22.04 27.77 0.22
N PHE A 67 21.88 27.84 1.54
CA PHE A 67 22.04 29.04 2.35
C PHE A 67 23.00 28.75 3.50
N ALA A 68 23.77 29.75 3.90
CA ALA A 68 24.54 29.71 5.14
C ALA A 68 24.11 30.91 5.99
N VAL A 69 23.65 30.64 7.21
CA VAL A 69 23.14 31.65 8.13
C VAL A 69 24.03 31.78 9.36
N SER A 70 24.32 33.02 9.74
CA SER A 70 25.03 33.37 10.97
C SER A 70 24.04 33.55 12.12
N ASN A 71 24.26 32.83 13.21
CA ASN A 71 23.41 32.95 14.40
C ASN A 71 23.68 34.23 15.20
N LEU A 72 24.78 34.93 14.87
CA LEU A 72 25.17 36.22 15.46
C LEU A 72 24.89 37.40 14.53
N ALA A 73 24.17 37.20 13.41
CA ALA A 73 23.85 38.29 12.49
C ALA A 73 22.97 39.35 13.19
N GLU A 74 23.37 40.63 13.08
CA GLU A 74 22.58 41.76 13.60
C GLU A 74 21.42 42.13 12.66
N ASP A 75 21.46 41.70 11.39
CA ASP A 75 20.42 41.95 10.40
C ASP A 75 19.76 40.66 9.89
N ASP A 76 18.49 40.78 9.48
CA ASP A 76 17.70 39.65 8.97
C ASP A 76 17.95 39.36 7.49
N ARG A 77 19.07 39.83 6.91
CA ARG A 77 19.27 39.78 5.45
C ARG A 77 19.31 38.36 4.92
N GLU A 78 20.03 37.48 5.61
CA GLU A 78 20.17 36.06 5.24
C GLU A 78 18.82 35.32 5.39
N PHE A 79 18.05 35.64 6.43
CA PHE A 79 16.69 35.11 6.60
C PHE A 79 15.71 35.63 5.55
N ALA A 80 15.82 36.91 5.16
CA ALA A 80 15.01 37.51 4.11
C ALA A 80 15.32 36.91 2.72
N GLU A 81 16.54 36.43 2.48
CA GLU A 81 16.87 35.66 1.28
C GLU A 81 16.22 34.29 1.26
N ILE A 82 16.23 33.58 2.40
CA ILE A 82 15.52 32.30 2.54
C ILE A 82 14.02 32.51 2.31
N LYS A 83 13.43 33.54 2.94
CA LYS A 83 12.01 33.88 2.76
C LYS A 83 11.67 34.14 1.30
N ARG A 84 12.46 34.96 0.59
CA ARG A 84 12.25 35.23 -0.84
C ARG A 84 12.32 33.96 -1.68
N ALA A 85 13.26 33.06 -1.39
CA ALA A 85 13.36 31.79 -2.10
C ALA A 85 12.14 30.87 -1.87
N ILE A 86 11.56 30.88 -0.66
CA ILE A 86 10.30 30.17 -0.37
C ILE A 86 9.14 30.82 -1.14
N GLU A 87 9.04 32.15 -1.13
CA GLU A 87 8.02 32.90 -1.87
C GLU A 87 8.08 32.63 -3.38
N ASP A 88 9.30 32.59 -3.94
CA ASP A 88 9.55 32.24 -5.34
C ASP A 88 9.11 30.80 -5.65
N LEU A 89 9.46 29.84 -4.78
CA LEU A 89 9.06 28.43 -4.90
C LEU A 89 7.55 28.21 -4.81
N CYS A 90 6.88 28.94 -3.92
CA CYS A 90 5.44 28.88 -3.77
C CYS A 90 4.69 29.66 -4.88
N GLY A 91 5.40 30.33 -5.78
CA GLY A 91 4.80 31.08 -6.88
C GLY A 91 4.15 32.40 -6.48
N TYR A 92 4.52 32.96 -5.31
CA TYR A 92 4.08 34.28 -4.86
C TYR A 92 4.84 35.44 -5.52
N SER A 93 5.84 35.14 -6.38
CA SER A 93 6.56 36.17 -7.13
C SER A 93 5.69 36.74 -8.26
N SER A 94 5.75 38.06 -8.43
CA SER A 94 4.84 38.85 -9.28
C SER A 94 4.83 38.50 -10.78
N ASN A 95 5.72 37.59 -11.23
CA ASN A 95 5.90 37.21 -12.63
C ASN A 95 5.58 35.74 -12.93
N SER A 96 5.20 34.96 -11.92
CA SER A 96 4.85 33.55 -12.10
C SER A 96 3.36 33.42 -12.38
N ILE A 97 2.98 32.88 -13.54
CA ILE A 97 1.65 32.29 -13.77
C ILE A 97 1.62 30.97 -12.98
N ALA A 98 1.81 31.05 -11.66
CA ALA A 98 1.59 29.91 -10.81
C ALA A 98 0.12 29.54 -10.95
N THR A 99 -0.14 28.25 -11.16
CA THR A 99 -1.46 27.63 -11.13
C THR A 99 -2.19 28.04 -9.85
N VAL A 100 -2.89 29.17 -9.89
CA VAL A 100 -3.87 29.56 -8.87
C VAL A 100 -4.92 28.47 -8.93
N GLN A 101 -4.83 27.51 -8.01
CA GLN A 101 -5.91 26.54 -7.86
C GLN A 101 -7.14 27.35 -7.45
N HIS A 102 -8.13 27.38 -8.35
CA HIS A 102 -9.42 27.99 -8.06
C HIS A 102 -10.17 27.10 -7.06
N LEU A 103 -9.81 27.23 -5.78
CA LEU A 103 -10.54 26.61 -4.68
C LEU A 103 -11.86 27.36 -4.47
N SER A 104 -12.92 26.62 -4.19
CA SER A 104 -14.22 27.22 -3.89
C SER A 104 -14.14 28.03 -2.60
N VAL A 105 -14.79 29.19 -2.56
CA VAL A 105 -14.89 30.02 -1.34
C VAL A 105 -15.47 29.21 -0.17
N ASN A 106 -16.33 28.22 -0.45
CA ASN A 106 -16.92 27.36 0.58
C ASN A 106 -15.88 26.41 1.20
N TRP A 107 -14.85 26.01 0.45
CA TRP A 107 -13.75 25.20 1.00
C TRP A 107 -12.93 26.02 1.98
N ILE A 108 -12.52 27.23 1.58
CA ILE A 108 -11.75 28.14 2.45
C ILE A 108 -12.53 28.43 3.74
N LYS A 109 -13.85 28.70 3.63
CA LYS A 109 -14.71 28.89 4.82
C LYS A 109 -14.77 27.65 5.71
N LEU A 110 -14.81 26.45 5.12
CA LEU A 110 -14.80 25.21 5.89
C LEU A 110 -13.44 25.00 6.57
N GLU A 111 -12.34 25.22 5.86
CA GLU A 111 -10.98 25.16 6.39
C GLU A 111 -10.80 26.10 7.59
N MET A 112 -11.24 27.36 7.48
CA MET A 112 -11.22 28.30 8.60
C MET A 112 -12.02 27.80 9.81
N ASN A 113 -13.26 27.31 9.58
CA ASN A 113 -14.08 26.76 10.65
C ASN A 113 -13.46 25.49 11.28
N LEU A 114 -12.73 24.69 10.51
CA LEU A 114 -12.05 23.49 11.01
C LEU A 114 -10.79 23.85 11.79
N ALA A 115 -10.03 24.86 11.35
CA ALA A 115 -8.90 25.40 12.11
C ALA A 115 -9.37 25.93 13.47
N GLU A 116 -10.42 26.74 13.53
CA GLU A 116 -11.03 27.18 14.80
C GLU A 116 -11.48 25.98 15.64
N LYS A 117 -12.09 24.97 15.01
CA LYS A 117 -12.57 23.77 15.72
C LYS A 117 -11.44 22.92 16.29
N SER A 118 -10.29 22.89 15.63
CA SER A 118 -9.13 22.11 16.05
C SER A 118 -8.56 22.57 17.39
N GLU A 119 -8.71 23.85 17.73
CA GLU A 119 -8.33 24.41 19.04
C GLU A 119 -9.18 23.83 20.18
N GLU A 120 -10.43 23.46 19.91
CA GLU A 120 -11.32 22.82 20.88
C GLU A 120 -11.17 21.30 20.89
N THR A 121 -11.23 20.67 19.71
CA THR A 121 -11.15 19.23 19.55
C THR A 121 -10.54 18.86 18.20
N PRO A 122 -9.33 18.27 18.19
CA PRO A 122 -8.59 17.95 16.97
C PRO A 122 -9.12 16.69 16.26
N ILE A 123 -10.08 15.99 16.87
CA ILE A 123 -10.75 14.82 16.31
C ILE A 123 -12.26 15.03 16.37
N ILE A 124 -12.90 15.04 15.20
CA ILE A 124 -14.35 15.15 15.05
C ILE A 124 -14.93 13.90 14.39
N THR A 125 -16.26 13.76 14.44
CA THR A 125 -16.94 12.71 13.69
C THR A 125 -17.19 13.13 12.25
N ILE A 126 -17.38 12.16 11.35
CA ILE A 126 -17.78 12.42 9.97
C ILE A 126 -19.12 13.17 9.89
N GLU A 127 -20.07 12.87 10.78
CA GLU A 127 -21.34 13.60 10.90
C GLU A 127 -21.10 15.07 11.27
N LYS A 128 -20.16 15.33 12.19
CA LYS A 128 -19.85 16.70 12.60
C LYS A 128 -19.24 17.49 11.46
N LEU A 129 -18.33 16.88 10.70
CA LEU A 129 -17.78 17.50 9.50
C LEU A 129 -18.88 17.82 8.47
N ARG A 130 -19.83 16.91 8.25
CA ARG A 130 -21.00 17.14 7.37
C ARG A 130 -21.86 18.31 7.83
N GLU A 131 -22.10 18.44 9.13
CA GLU A 131 -22.84 19.59 9.68
C GLU A 131 -22.12 20.91 9.39
N MET A 132 -20.79 20.95 9.58
CA MET A 132 -19.98 22.15 9.33
C MET A 132 -19.94 22.50 7.85
N ALA A 133 -19.77 21.51 6.98
CA ALA A 133 -19.83 21.67 5.53
C ALA A 133 -21.18 22.22 5.07
N LYS A 134 -22.29 21.71 5.61
CA LYS A 134 -23.64 22.19 5.30
C LYS A 134 -23.84 23.66 5.68
N ARG A 135 -23.28 24.12 6.80
CA ARG A 135 -23.38 25.53 7.25
C ARG A 135 -22.69 26.51 6.31
N VAL A 136 -21.61 26.09 5.65
CA VAL A 136 -20.90 26.91 4.66
C VAL A 136 -21.43 26.71 3.23
N GLY A 137 -22.49 25.90 3.06
CA GLY A 137 -23.10 25.64 1.76
C GLY A 137 -22.30 24.65 0.88
N LEU A 138 -21.48 23.77 1.48
CA LEU A 138 -20.77 22.72 0.77
C LEU A 138 -21.64 21.43 0.72
N PRO A 139 -21.99 20.92 -0.48
CA PRO A 139 -22.76 19.68 -0.63
C PRO A 139 -22.01 18.46 -0.09
N ASP A 140 -22.72 17.48 0.47
CA ASP A 140 -22.11 16.26 1.04
C ASP A 140 -21.35 15.42 -0.02
N GLU A 141 -21.87 15.35 -1.25
CA GLU A 141 -21.17 14.70 -2.37
C GLU A 141 -19.81 15.35 -2.66
N GLU A 142 -19.75 16.68 -2.63
CA GLU A 142 -18.50 17.42 -2.84
C GLU A 142 -17.53 17.23 -1.66
N LEU A 143 -18.06 17.23 -0.44
CA LEU A 143 -17.29 16.98 0.77
C LEU A 143 -16.60 15.60 0.71
N GLN A 144 -17.36 14.54 0.40
CA GLN A 144 -16.87 13.16 0.42
C GLN A 144 -15.95 12.82 -0.75
N GLU A 145 -16.24 13.33 -1.94
CA GLU A 145 -15.52 12.94 -3.16
C GLU A 145 -14.34 13.85 -3.51
N LYS A 146 -14.32 15.07 -2.98
CA LYS A 146 -13.29 16.08 -3.29
C LYS A 146 -12.61 16.63 -2.06
N PHE A 147 -13.34 17.26 -1.13
CA PHE A 147 -12.74 17.99 0.00
C PHE A 147 -11.93 17.04 0.91
N ILE A 148 -12.55 15.99 1.44
CA ILE A 148 -11.87 15.03 2.32
C ILE A 148 -10.68 14.38 1.60
N PRO A 149 -10.82 13.79 0.39
CA PRO A 149 -9.67 13.22 -0.30
C PRO A 149 -8.56 14.22 -0.63
N TYR A 150 -8.90 15.48 -0.90
CA TYR A 150 -7.92 16.53 -1.16
C TYR A 150 -7.11 16.88 0.08
N HIS A 151 -7.77 17.20 1.20
CA HIS A 151 -7.07 17.56 2.45
C HIS A 151 -6.39 16.37 3.11
N HIS A 152 -6.95 15.18 2.92
CA HIS A 152 -6.25 13.92 3.19
C HIS A 152 -4.95 13.89 2.41
N HIS A 153 -5.00 14.03 1.10
CA HIS A 153 -3.77 14.00 0.30
C HIS A 153 -2.73 15.07 0.66
N GLN A 154 -3.16 16.26 1.11
CA GLN A 154 -2.25 17.31 1.60
C GLN A 154 -1.67 17.00 3.00
N GLY A 155 -2.35 16.16 3.79
CA GLY A 155 -2.00 15.87 5.18
C GLY A 155 -2.54 16.91 6.17
N ASP A 156 -3.52 17.72 5.77
CA ASP A 156 -4.17 18.72 6.63
C ASP A 156 -5.35 18.11 7.42
N ILE A 157 -5.99 17.07 6.86
CA ILE A 157 -7.10 16.35 7.50
C ILE A 157 -6.93 14.86 7.25
N LEU A 158 -7.01 13.99 8.25
CA LEU A 158 -6.95 12.54 8.05
C LEU A 158 -8.33 11.90 8.24
N HIS A 159 -8.70 10.98 7.35
CA HIS A 159 -9.92 10.18 7.42
C HIS A 159 -9.65 8.82 6.81
N PHE A 160 -9.85 7.75 7.58
CA PHE A 160 -9.52 6.39 7.17
C PHE A 160 -10.78 5.57 6.97
N LYS A 161 -10.88 4.87 5.84
CA LYS A 161 -12.00 3.95 5.55
C LYS A 161 -11.67 2.53 6.01
N VAL A 162 -11.30 2.39 7.27
CA VAL A 162 -10.96 1.12 7.92
C VAL A 162 -11.87 0.88 9.12
N ASP A 163 -12.15 -0.38 9.41
CA ASP A 163 -13.09 -0.76 10.48
C ASP A 163 -12.66 -0.16 11.84
N GLY A 164 -13.59 0.57 12.47
CA GLY A 164 -13.40 1.26 13.75
C GLY A 164 -12.96 2.72 13.62
N LEU A 165 -12.51 3.17 12.46
CA LEU A 165 -12.07 4.56 12.21
C LEU A 165 -12.91 5.28 11.14
N GLU A 166 -13.90 4.61 10.54
CA GLU A 166 -14.71 5.17 9.45
C GLU A 166 -15.46 6.46 9.83
N ASN A 167 -15.76 6.63 11.12
CA ASN A 167 -16.43 7.81 11.66
C ASN A 167 -15.47 8.83 12.25
N VAL A 168 -14.15 8.58 12.24
CA VAL A 168 -13.12 9.40 12.89
C VAL A 168 -12.43 10.29 11.87
N VAL A 169 -12.55 11.61 12.03
CA VAL A 169 -11.85 12.60 11.20
C VAL A 169 -10.88 13.40 12.07
N ILE A 170 -9.61 13.37 11.72
CA ILE A 170 -8.55 14.13 12.39
C ILE A 170 -8.35 15.43 11.62
N ILE A 171 -8.63 16.56 12.26
CA ILE A 171 -8.55 17.90 11.66
C ILE A 171 -7.28 18.66 12.07
N ASP A 172 -6.50 18.09 13.00
CA ASP A 172 -5.14 18.52 13.32
C ASP A 172 -4.20 17.29 13.38
N PRO A 173 -3.59 16.93 12.25
CA PRO A 173 -2.66 15.80 12.18
C PRO A 173 -1.35 16.04 12.93
N LEU A 174 -0.94 17.29 13.11
CA LEU A 174 0.27 17.65 13.86
C LEU A 174 0.06 17.37 15.36
N TRP A 175 -1.10 17.75 15.90
CA TRP A 175 -1.48 17.38 17.26
C TRP A 175 -1.45 15.86 17.47
N LEU A 176 -1.93 15.08 16.50
CA LEU A 176 -1.92 13.61 16.60
C LEU A 176 -0.48 13.08 16.68
N ALA A 177 0.43 13.61 15.86
CA ALA A 177 1.84 13.25 15.90
C ALA A 177 2.49 13.60 17.25
N VAL A 178 2.15 14.75 17.83
CA VAL A 178 2.59 15.14 19.19
C VAL A 178 2.07 14.16 20.24
N VAL A 179 0.80 13.75 20.16
CA VAL A 179 0.21 12.75 21.07
C VAL A 179 0.93 11.42 20.95
N PHE A 180 1.15 10.91 19.74
CA PHE A 180 1.89 9.66 19.52
C PHE A 180 3.30 9.72 20.07
N SER A 181 4.02 10.81 19.77
CA SER A 181 5.37 11.03 20.28
C SER A 181 5.36 11.06 21.80
N ALA A 182 4.44 11.79 22.43
CA ALA A 182 4.35 11.89 23.87
C ALA A 182 4.04 10.55 24.53
N ILE A 183 3.17 9.72 23.95
CA ILE A 183 2.85 8.39 24.48
C ILE A 183 4.07 7.46 24.37
N MET A 184 4.77 7.47 23.24
CA MET A 184 5.89 6.57 22.98
C MET A 184 7.22 7.05 23.58
N THR A 185 7.37 8.32 23.94
CA THR A 185 8.63 8.86 24.48
C THR A 185 8.77 8.55 25.97
N ASN A 186 9.91 7.97 26.34
CA ASN A 186 10.29 7.68 27.71
C ASN A 186 10.55 8.97 28.52
N ALA A 187 10.39 8.91 29.84
CA ALA A 187 10.60 10.05 30.72
C ALA A 187 12.03 10.58 30.66
N SER A 188 12.20 11.91 30.57
CA SER A 188 13.49 12.56 30.80
C SER A 188 13.89 12.33 32.26
N SER A 189 15.16 11.99 32.53
CA SER A 189 15.71 11.59 33.83
C SER A 189 15.77 12.72 34.87
N GLN A 190 14.73 13.54 34.99
CA GLN A 190 14.63 14.60 35.98
C GLN A 190 14.33 14.02 37.37
N PRO A 191 14.96 14.50 38.46
CA PRO A 191 14.70 14.03 39.81
C PRO A 191 13.30 14.48 40.26
N GLY A 192 12.37 13.53 40.38
CA GLY A 192 10.99 13.78 40.80
C GLY A 192 9.92 13.23 39.85
N GLY A 193 10.10 11.98 39.37
CA GLY A 193 9.26 11.37 38.33
C GLY A 193 7.76 11.41 38.64
N SER A 194 6.99 11.86 37.66
CA SER A 194 5.54 11.86 37.68
C SER A 194 4.98 10.42 37.68
N HIS A 195 3.71 10.25 38.07
CA HIS A 195 3.05 8.93 37.97
C HIS A 195 3.10 8.36 36.54
N LEU A 196 3.02 9.23 35.53
CA LEU A 196 3.14 8.87 34.13
C LEU A 196 4.54 8.31 33.79
N ASP A 197 5.60 8.85 34.41
CA ASP A 197 6.97 8.38 34.17
C ASP A 197 7.16 6.94 34.67
N LEU A 198 6.56 6.61 35.82
CA LEU A 198 6.56 5.24 36.36
C LEU A 198 5.79 4.27 35.46
N LEU A 199 4.64 4.70 34.92
CA LEU A 199 3.86 3.88 33.98
C LEU A 199 4.60 3.62 32.66
N LYS A 200 5.47 4.55 32.28
CA LYS A 200 6.31 4.47 31.08
C LYS A 200 7.60 3.69 31.26
N ASP A 201 7.96 3.25 32.46
CA ASP A 201 9.21 2.50 32.67
C ASP A 201 9.28 1.22 31.82
N ASP A 202 8.14 0.59 31.57
CA ASP A 202 8.03 -0.59 30.71
C ASP A 202 8.31 -0.29 29.23
N LEU A 203 8.23 0.97 28.78
CA LEU A 203 8.59 1.36 27.41
C LEU A 203 10.07 1.12 27.11
N LYS A 204 10.95 1.17 28.13
CA LYS A 204 12.37 0.80 27.99
C LYS A 204 12.56 -0.63 27.51
N ARG A 205 11.54 -1.47 27.67
CA ARG A 205 11.48 -2.85 27.23
C ARG A 205 10.55 -3.03 26.02
N GLY A 206 10.14 -1.95 25.37
CA GLY A 206 9.21 -1.93 24.24
C GLY A 206 7.78 -2.32 24.61
N VAL A 207 7.35 -2.14 25.87
CA VAL A 207 6.00 -2.46 26.32
C VAL A 207 5.27 -1.19 26.73
N LEU A 208 4.08 -1.00 26.19
CA LEU A 208 3.20 0.12 26.49
C LEU A 208 1.93 -0.42 27.18
N ASN A 209 1.67 0.05 28.40
CA ASN A 209 0.48 -0.29 29.17
C ASN A 209 -0.65 0.70 28.85
N GLU A 210 -1.89 0.23 28.78
CA GLU A 210 -3.06 1.08 28.48
C GLU A 210 -3.25 2.21 29.50
N GLU A 211 -2.80 2.02 30.75
CA GLU A 211 -2.78 3.04 31.80
C GLU A 211 -2.03 4.32 31.38
N VAL A 212 -1.02 4.21 30.51
CA VAL A 212 -0.28 5.38 29.99
C VAL A 212 -1.22 6.30 29.20
N PHE A 213 -2.15 5.73 28.43
CA PHE A 213 -3.17 6.50 27.72
C PHE A 213 -4.14 7.16 28.69
N ASP A 214 -4.59 6.42 29.72
CA ASP A 214 -5.53 6.96 30.71
C ASP A 214 -4.96 8.19 31.40
N GLU A 215 -3.70 8.13 31.84
CA GLU A 215 -3.04 9.22 32.55
C GLU A 215 -2.68 10.38 31.62
N TYR A 216 -2.05 10.10 30.47
CA TYR A 216 -1.66 11.16 29.53
C TYR A 216 -2.87 11.89 28.93
N LEU A 217 -3.90 11.16 28.48
CA LEU A 217 -5.09 11.78 27.88
C LEU A 217 -5.91 12.55 28.90
N LYS A 218 -5.89 12.15 30.18
CA LYS A 218 -6.48 12.94 31.26
C LYS A 218 -5.75 14.27 31.45
N GLN A 219 -4.42 14.30 31.36
CA GLN A 219 -3.63 15.53 31.48
C GLN A 219 -3.95 16.54 30.36
N ILE A 220 -4.15 16.05 29.14
CA ILE A 220 -4.52 16.90 27.99
C ILE A 220 -6.03 17.05 27.78
N LYS A 221 -6.87 16.57 28.72
CA LYS A 221 -8.34 16.65 28.69
C LYS A 221 -8.99 16.01 27.45
N MET A 222 -8.48 14.86 27.02
CA MET A 222 -8.94 14.10 25.83
C MET A 222 -9.20 12.62 26.16
N ALA A 223 -9.59 12.32 27.41
CA ALA A 223 -9.79 10.94 27.88
C ALA A 223 -10.89 10.19 27.09
N GLU A 224 -11.88 10.92 26.56
CA GLU A 224 -12.96 10.40 25.73
C GLU A 224 -12.51 9.94 24.35
N LYS A 225 -11.33 10.38 23.87
CA LYS A 225 -10.75 10.01 22.57
C LYS A 225 -9.78 8.83 22.64
N LYS A 226 -9.70 8.15 23.79
CA LYS A 226 -8.74 7.08 24.04
C LYS A 226 -8.86 5.94 23.04
N THR A 227 -10.08 5.52 22.74
CA THR A 227 -10.33 4.37 21.86
C THR A 227 -9.85 4.66 20.44
N GLU A 228 -10.17 5.84 19.93
CA GLU A 228 -9.79 6.32 18.61
C GLU A 228 -8.26 6.45 18.51
N ILE A 229 -7.59 7.00 19.52
CA ILE A 229 -6.12 7.14 19.53
C ILE A 229 -5.43 5.77 19.53
N ILE A 230 -5.91 4.82 20.32
CA ILE A 230 -5.38 3.44 20.32
C ILE A 230 -5.57 2.80 18.94
N GLN A 231 -6.77 2.92 18.35
CA GLN A 231 -7.05 2.38 17.02
C GLN A 231 -6.17 3.02 15.94
N LEU A 232 -5.93 4.34 16.00
CA LEU A 232 -5.05 5.03 15.07
C LEU A 232 -3.60 4.53 15.20
N MET A 233 -3.07 4.40 16.43
CA MET A 233 -1.72 3.87 16.64
C MET A 233 -1.57 2.40 16.16
N LEU A 234 -2.62 1.58 16.31
CA LEU A 234 -2.66 0.23 15.74
C LEU A 234 -2.74 0.24 14.21
N HIS A 235 -3.48 1.18 13.63
CA HIS A 235 -3.65 1.34 12.19
C HIS A 235 -2.32 1.70 11.51
N PHE A 236 -1.52 2.59 12.12
CA PHE A 236 -0.19 2.98 11.63
C PHE A 236 0.92 1.97 11.96
N ASP A 237 0.57 0.77 12.43
CA ASP A 237 1.53 -0.27 12.82
C ASP A 237 2.60 0.19 13.83
N LEU A 238 2.33 1.24 14.61
CA LEU A 238 3.25 1.76 15.62
C LEU A 238 3.33 0.82 16.84
N MET A 239 2.27 0.05 17.07
CA MET A 239 2.17 -0.90 18.16
C MET A 239 1.30 -2.11 17.81
N LEU A 240 1.41 -3.16 18.62
CA LEU A 240 0.58 -4.37 18.52
C LEU A 240 0.02 -4.77 19.88
N GLU A 241 -1.29 -5.02 19.95
CA GLU A 241 -1.93 -5.51 21.17
C GLU A 241 -1.51 -6.95 21.48
N ILE A 242 -1.07 -7.20 22.72
CA ILE A 242 -0.61 -8.52 23.20
C ILE A 242 -1.44 -9.08 24.36
N SER A 243 -2.49 -8.36 24.78
CA SER A 243 -3.34 -8.79 25.91
C SER A 243 -4.26 -9.97 25.61
N GLN A 244 -4.33 -10.43 24.36
CA GLN A 244 -5.18 -11.54 23.91
C GLN A 244 -4.41 -12.66 23.19
N SER A 245 -3.17 -12.98 23.59
CA SER A 245 -2.49 -14.13 22.98
C SER A 245 -3.31 -15.41 23.21
N VAL A 246 -3.68 -16.08 22.12
CA VAL A 246 -4.61 -17.22 22.02
C VAL A 246 -4.34 -18.36 23.02
N GLU A 247 -3.12 -18.48 23.52
CA GLU A 247 -2.70 -19.60 24.38
C GLU A 247 -2.76 -19.33 25.89
N ASN A 248 -2.86 -18.07 26.33
CA ASN A 248 -2.96 -17.74 27.76
C ASN A 248 -3.76 -16.44 27.94
N PRO A 249 -5.09 -16.50 28.02
CA PRO A 249 -5.85 -15.34 28.47
C PRO A 249 -5.38 -14.99 29.89
N LEU A 250 -4.82 -13.78 30.06
CA LEU A 250 -4.61 -13.23 31.39
C LEU A 250 -5.96 -13.28 32.13
N PRO A 251 -6.00 -13.74 33.40
CA PRO A 251 -7.26 -13.80 34.14
C PRO A 251 -7.86 -12.40 34.30
N GLY A 252 -8.84 -12.08 33.45
CA GLY A 252 -10.05 -11.30 33.69
C GLY A 252 -9.99 -9.92 34.35
N SER A 253 -8.82 -9.30 34.54
CA SER A 253 -8.73 -8.04 35.32
C SER A 253 -7.62 -7.06 34.93
N GLY A 254 -6.73 -7.40 34.00
CA GLY A 254 -5.66 -6.50 33.55
C GLY A 254 -6.09 -5.61 32.37
N LYS A 255 -5.67 -4.34 32.36
CA LYS A 255 -5.82 -3.46 31.19
C LYS A 255 -4.98 -3.94 30.00
N ARG A 256 -5.23 -3.41 28.80
CA ARG A 256 -4.51 -3.83 27.59
C ARG A 256 -3.03 -3.46 27.64
N ARG A 257 -2.21 -4.23 26.94
CA ARG A 257 -0.77 -4.06 26.80
C ARG A 257 -0.40 -4.18 25.33
N PHE A 258 0.58 -3.39 24.94
CA PHE A 258 1.01 -3.28 23.56
C PHE A 258 2.53 -3.43 23.47
N VAL A 259 3.01 -4.00 22.36
CA VAL A 259 4.42 -4.02 21.99
C VAL A 259 4.70 -2.86 21.06
N VAL A 260 5.79 -2.12 21.31
CA VAL A 260 6.22 -0.95 20.55
C VAL A 260 7.67 -1.15 20.10
N PRO A 261 7.92 -1.71 18.90
CA PRO A 261 9.27 -2.13 18.51
C PRO A 261 10.29 -0.99 18.41
N SER A 262 9.84 0.23 18.10
CA SER A 262 10.69 1.42 18.03
C SER A 262 11.29 1.84 19.38
N MET A 263 10.73 1.36 20.49
CA MET A 263 11.18 1.65 21.85
C MET A 263 12.05 0.54 22.45
N LEU A 264 12.28 -0.53 21.71
CA LEU A 264 13.18 -1.61 22.14
C LEU A 264 14.62 -1.10 22.12
N VAL A 265 15.42 -1.55 23.08
CA VAL A 265 16.87 -1.35 23.06
C VAL A 265 17.49 -2.47 22.23
N SER A 266 18.56 -2.19 21.48
CA SER A 266 19.36 -3.24 20.86
C SER A 266 19.93 -4.12 21.98
N ASN A 267 19.48 -5.38 22.04
CA ASN A 267 19.98 -6.33 23.02
C ASN A 267 21.39 -6.75 22.62
N ASN A 268 22.39 -6.43 23.45
CA ASN A 268 23.78 -6.91 23.31
C ASN A 268 23.93 -8.43 23.44
N SER A 269 22.86 -9.17 23.72
CA SER A 269 22.87 -10.63 23.59
C SER A 269 22.88 -10.96 22.10
N VAL A 270 24.08 -10.99 21.53
CA VAL A 270 24.34 -11.56 20.21
C VAL A 270 23.69 -12.94 20.21
N ASN A 271 22.55 -13.07 19.52
CA ASN A 271 21.98 -14.38 19.26
C ASN A 271 23.07 -15.13 18.49
N ASN A 272 23.64 -16.19 19.07
CA ASN A 272 24.67 -17.01 18.41
C ASN A 272 24.23 -17.45 17.00
N ALA A 273 22.92 -17.55 16.77
CA ALA A 273 22.34 -17.75 15.43
C ALA A 273 22.81 -16.70 14.41
N LEU A 274 22.88 -15.41 14.75
CA LEU A 274 23.27 -14.32 13.83
C LEU A 274 24.78 -14.31 13.51
N SER A 275 25.58 -15.16 14.17
CA SER A 275 27.00 -15.37 13.86
C SER A 275 27.25 -16.48 12.82
N GLU A 276 26.18 -17.10 12.31
CA GLU A 276 26.23 -18.14 11.29
C GLU A 276 26.75 -17.59 9.95
N THR A 277 27.82 -18.21 9.44
CA THR A 277 28.47 -17.81 8.19
C THR A 277 28.11 -18.70 7.01
N ASP A 278 27.33 -19.77 7.23
CA ASP A 278 26.90 -20.69 6.17
C ASP A 278 26.04 -19.95 5.12
N PRO A 279 26.54 -19.80 3.88
CA PRO A 279 25.84 -19.07 2.82
C PRO A 279 24.51 -19.73 2.42
N GLN A 280 24.28 -21.01 2.74
CA GLN A 280 22.97 -21.66 2.51
C GLN A 280 21.87 -21.13 3.43
N LYS A 281 22.23 -20.57 4.59
CA LYS A 281 21.28 -20.27 5.66
C LYS A 281 20.81 -18.83 5.70
N TYR A 282 21.41 -17.92 4.91
CA TYR A 282 21.01 -16.53 4.89
C TYR A 282 20.95 -15.90 3.50
N LEU A 283 20.07 -14.92 3.33
CA LEU A 283 19.89 -14.09 2.15
C LEU A 283 19.88 -12.62 2.59
N LEU A 284 20.50 -11.74 1.82
CA LEU A 284 20.50 -10.30 2.12
C LEU A 284 19.50 -9.59 1.21
N ILE A 285 18.70 -8.70 1.80
CA ILE A 285 17.94 -7.69 1.07
C ILE A 285 18.75 -6.40 1.18
N ALA A 286 19.29 -5.91 0.06
CA ALA A 286 20.18 -4.76 0.03
C ALA A 286 19.43 -3.46 -0.30
N PHE A 287 20.03 -2.37 0.19
CA PHE A 287 19.58 -0.99 0.04
C PHE A 287 20.74 -0.19 -0.58
N PRO A 288 20.93 -0.25 -1.91
CA PRO A 288 22.21 0.09 -2.55
C PRO A 288 22.69 1.53 -2.32
N HIS A 289 21.76 2.43 -2.05
CA HIS A 289 22.01 3.88 -2.02
C HIS A 289 21.84 4.52 -0.65
N ILE A 290 21.44 3.76 0.37
CA ILE A 290 20.97 4.30 1.65
C ILE A 290 21.26 3.36 2.82
N LEU A 291 21.19 3.91 4.04
CA LEU A 291 21.03 3.10 5.24
C LEU A 291 19.57 2.63 5.34
N PHE A 292 19.35 1.44 5.88
CA PHE A 292 18.01 0.92 6.09
C PHE A 292 17.19 1.86 7.02
N PRO A 293 16.00 2.34 6.62
CA PRO A 293 15.19 3.19 7.50
C PRO A 293 14.66 2.38 8.67
N THR A 294 15.21 2.59 9.87
CA THR A 294 14.90 1.74 11.04
C THR A 294 13.40 1.69 11.36
N GLY A 295 12.65 2.79 11.15
CA GLY A 295 11.20 2.79 11.32
C GLY A 295 10.49 1.76 10.44
N LEU A 296 10.96 1.52 9.22
CA LEU A 296 10.40 0.52 8.31
C LEU A 296 10.59 -0.91 8.85
N PHE A 297 11.68 -1.17 9.57
CA PHE A 297 11.93 -2.47 10.20
C PHE A 297 10.94 -2.71 11.33
N HIS A 298 10.66 -1.68 12.12
CA HIS A 298 9.70 -1.76 13.23
C HIS A 298 8.29 -2.05 12.73
N LEU A 299 7.87 -1.39 11.64
CA LEU A 299 6.59 -1.68 10.97
C LEU A 299 6.57 -3.12 10.42
N LEU A 300 7.66 -3.57 9.80
CA LEU A 300 7.79 -4.95 9.33
C LEU A 300 7.65 -5.95 10.47
N ILE A 301 8.31 -5.72 11.62
CA ILE A 301 8.18 -6.58 12.80
C ILE A 301 6.73 -6.71 13.24
N ILE A 302 5.98 -5.59 13.33
CA ILE A 302 4.57 -5.63 13.72
C ILE A 302 3.75 -6.48 12.73
N ARG A 303 3.95 -6.30 11.43
CA ARG A 303 3.25 -7.09 10.41
C ARG A 303 3.59 -8.57 10.48
N LEU A 304 4.85 -8.90 10.73
CA LEU A 304 5.30 -10.29 10.89
C LEU A 304 4.79 -10.90 12.20
N LEU A 305 4.71 -10.16 13.30
CA LEU A 305 4.11 -10.64 14.56
C LEU A 305 2.61 -10.97 14.44
N ARG A 306 1.91 -10.39 13.47
CA ARG A 306 0.52 -10.77 13.15
C ARG A 306 0.41 -12.09 12.39
N LYS A 307 1.50 -12.53 11.75
CA LYS A 307 1.55 -13.73 10.90
C LYS A 307 2.26 -14.90 11.56
N TYR A 308 3.31 -14.61 12.31
CA TYR A 308 4.19 -15.57 12.94
C TYR A 308 4.28 -15.33 14.43
N ARG A 309 4.58 -16.40 15.17
CA ARG A 309 4.87 -16.32 16.60
C ARG A 309 6.32 -15.89 16.78
N ALA A 310 6.60 -15.07 17.79
CA ALA A 310 7.99 -14.79 18.16
C ALA A 310 8.69 -16.09 18.59
N GLN A 311 10.00 -16.18 18.38
CA GLN A 311 10.79 -17.33 18.82
C GLN A 311 10.71 -17.49 20.35
N GLU A 312 10.89 -16.38 21.06
CA GLU A 312 10.97 -16.30 22.51
C GLU A 312 9.95 -15.32 23.08
N TYR A 313 9.46 -15.65 24.27
CA TYR A 313 8.56 -14.81 25.05
C TYR A 313 9.08 -14.67 26.47
N LYS A 314 9.10 -13.45 27.00
CA LYS A 314 9.44 -13.16 28.40
C LYS A 314 8.24 -12.53 29.09
N HIS A 315 7.65 -13.21 30.07
CA HIS A 315 6.40 -12.79 30.73
C HIS A 315 5.25 -12.54 29.73
N ASN A 316 5.08 -13.44 28.75
CA ASN A 316 4.09 -13.34 27.65
C ASN A 316 4.28 -12.13 26.72
N ILE A 317 5.46 -11.50 26.73
CA ILE A 317 5.81 -10.43 25.80
C ILE A 317 6.79 -11.01 24.77
N PRO A 318 6.55 -10.85 23.46
CA PRO A 318 7.47 -11.32 22.44
C PRO A 318 8.82 -10.63 22.58
N VAL A 319 9.89 -11.42 22.57
CA VAL A 319 11.27 -10.90 22.60
C VAL A 319 11.68 -10.58 21.18
N VAL A 320 11.51 -9.32 20.83
CA VAL A 320 12.02 -8.70 19.60
C VAL A 320 13.02 -7.61 19.99
N GLY A 321 13.94 -7.27 19.09
CA GLY A 321 14.95 -6.23 19.27
C GLY A 321 14.71 -5.03 18.35
N PHE A 322 15.46 -3.96 18.61
CA PHE A 322 15.44 -2.75 17.79
C PHE A 322 15.95 -2.98 16.36
N ASP A 323 16.95 -3.86 16.23
CA ASP A 323 17.72 -4.16 15.03
C ASP A 323 17.64 -5.63 14.63
N HIS A 324 16.93 -6.47 15.40
CA HIS A 324 16.73 -7.88 15.07
C HIS A 324 15.40 -8.42 15.59
N ALA A 325 14.86 -9.44 14.93
CA ALA A 325 13.66 -10.15 15.37
C ALA A 325 13.71 -11.61 14.91
N SER A 326 13.11 -12.52 15.69
CA SER A 326 13.09 -13.95 15.37
C SER A 326 11.69 -14.53 15.50
N PHE A 327 11.27 -15.32 14.51
CA PHE A 327 9.90 -15.78 14.34
C PHE A 327 9.86 -17.29 14.05
N ARG A 328 8.96 -18.02 14.69
CA ARG A 328 8.71 -19.44 14.38
C ARG A 328 7.88 -19.55 13.10
N LEU A 329 8.33 -20.40 12.19
CA LEU A 329 7.67 -20.67 10.92
C LEU A 329 6.62 -21.78 11.08
N GLY A 330 5.84 -22.03 10.02
CA GLY A 330 4.65 -22.90 10.07
C GLY A 330 4.92 -24.38 10.38
N ASP A 331 6.17 -24.82 10.32
CA ASP A 331 6.60 -26.17 10.72
C ASP A 331 6.95 -26.26 12.22
N GLU A 332 6.84 -25.16 12.96
CA GLU A 332 7.18 -24.96 14.39
C GLU A 332 8.63 -25.24 14.79
N GLN A 333 9.41 -25.91 13.93
CA GLN A 333 10.81 -26.27 14.14
C GLN A 333 11.77 -25.26 13.53
N SER A 334 11.36 -24.59 12.45
CA SER A 334 12.19 -23.60 11.77
C SER A 334 11.94 -22.19 12.31
N VAL A 335 13.01 -21.40 12.40
CA VAL A 335 12.98 -20.04 12.91
C VAL A 335 13.56 -19.11 11.87
N LEU A 336 12.78 -18.10 11.47
CA LEU A 336 13.22 -16.97 10.67
C LEU A 336 13.81 -15.90 11.57
N HIS A 337 15.06 -15.55 11.34
CA HIS A 337 15.74 -14.44 11.98
C HIS A 337 15.91 -13.31 10.97
N LEU A 338 15.58 -12.10 11.40
CA LEU A 338 15.82 -10.86 10.68
C LEU A 338 16.79 -10.00 11.48
N ALA A 339 17.77 -9.40 10.82
CA ALA A 339 18.68 -8.44 11.43
C ALA A 339 19.03 -7.30 10.46
N ILE A 340 19.05 -6.07 10.97
CA ILE A 340 19.50 -4.89 10.23
C ILE A 340 21.04 -4.89 10.21
N GLU A 341 21.59 -4.71 9.01
CA GLU A 341 22.98 -4.33 8.77
C GLU A 341 23.02 -2.92 8.15
N GLU A 342 24.20 -2.30 8.02
CA GLU A 342 24.30 -0.89 7.58
C GLU A 342 23.51 -0.59 6.30
N ARG A 343 23.64 -1.43 5.26
CA ARG A 343 23.01 -1.25 3.94
C ARG A 343 22.20 -2.46 3.49
N ALA A 344 21.89 -3.37 4.40
CA ALA A 344 21.16 -4.58 4.10
C ALA A 344 20.31 -5.01 5.30
N MET A 345 19.30 -5.83 5.03
CA MET A 345 18.62 -6.60 6.04
C MET A 345 18.94 -8.07 5.77
N ARG A 346 19.51 -8.74 6.78
CA ARG A 346 19.80 -10.16 6.72
C ARG A 346 18.54 -10.94 7.08
N MET A 347 18.18 -11.87 6.20
CA MET A 347 17.21 -12.93 6.45
C MET A 347 17.95 -14.23 6.66
N MET A 348 17.63 -14.98 7.71
CA MET A 348 18.28 -16.26 8.00
C MET A 348 17.27 -17.24 8.56
N ILE A 349 17.37 -18.52 8.16
CA ILE A 349 16.52 -19.57 8.71
C ILE A 349 17.37 -20.62 9.40
N THR A 350 17.03 -20.91 10.65
CA THR A 350 17.62 -21.98 11.45
C THR A 350 16.56 -23.03 11.79
N ASN A 351 16.98 -24.22 12.22
CA ASN A 351 16.09 -25.27 12.70
C ASN A 351 16.48 -25.67 14.12
N ALA A 352 15.52 -25.73 15.03
CA ALA A 352 15.74 -26.08 16.43
C ALA A 352 16.30 -27.51 16.63
N THR A 353 16.09 -28.42 15.67
CA THR A 353 16.51 -29.82 15.71
C THR A 353 17.88 -30.09 15.07
N GLY A 354 18.50 -29.08 14.45
CA GLY A 354 19.75 -29.22 13.71
C GLY A 354 19.63 -29.85 12.31
N ASN A 355 18.42 -30.32 11.94
CA ASN A 355 18.14 -30.79 10.58
C ASN A 355 18.03 -29.60 9.60
N LYS A 356 18.37 -29.81 8.32
CA LYS A 356 18.15 -28.78 7.29
C LYS A 356 16.65 -28.52 7.13
N PRO A 357 16.17 -27.26 7.24
CA PRO A 357 14.79 -26.92 6.91
C PRO A 357 14.46 -27.35 5.48
N LYS A 358 13.19 -27.69 5.23
CA LYS A 358 12.75 -28.03 3.88
C LYS A 358 12.86 -26.79 2.96
N PRO A 359 13.20 -26.95 1.66
CA PRO A 359 13.38 -25.82 0.74
C PRO A 359 12.17 -24.87 0.65
N ASP A 360 10.95 -25.40 0.72
CA ASP A 360 9.70 -24.61 0.68
C ASP A 360 9.57 -23.63 1.86
N ILE A 361 10.21 -23.91 2.99
CA ILE A 361 10.22 -23.01 4.15
C ILE A 361 10.99 -21.72 3.83
N TYR A 362 12.11 -21.84 3.10
CA TYR A 362 12.94 -20.71 2.70
C TYR A 362 12.22 -19.80 1.71
N SER A 363 11.65 -20.39 0.65
CA SER A 363 10.91 -19.63 -0.36
C SER A 363 9.67 -18.94 0.24
N ASN A 364 8.89 -19.64 1.07
CA ASN A 364 7.69 -19.08 1.71
C ASN A 364 8.02 -17.93 2.67
N ALA A 365 9.09 -18.05 3.45
CA ALA A 365 9.54 -17.00 4.36
C ALA A 365 10.03 -15.77 3.58
N ARG A 366 10.82 -15.97 2.50
CA ARG A 366 11.25 -14.91 1.58
C ARG A 366 10.05 -14.17 1.01
N GLU A 367 9.12 -14.89 0.38
CA GLU A 367 7.94 -14.30 -0.27
C GLU A 367 7.07 -13.52 0.71
N THR A 368 6.92 -14.02 1.93
CA THR A 368 6.16 -13.30 2.97
C THR A 368 6.84 -12.00 3.35
N VAL A 369 8.14 -12.03 3.65
CA VAL A 369 8.90 -10.81 4.01
C VAL A 369 8.93 -9.81 2.86
N GLU A 370 9.17 -10.29 1.64
CA GLU A 370 9.20 -9.47 0.42
C GLU A 370 7.84 -8.81 0.15
N LYS A 371 6.73 -9.54 0.33
CA LYS A 371 5.38 -8.99 0.18
C LYS A 371 5.10 -7.89 1.20
N GLU A 372 5.40 -8.14 2.48
CA GLU A 372 5.17 -7.14 3.54
C GLU A 372 6.06 -5.91 3.35
N LEU A 373 7.34 -6.11 3.02
CA LEU A 373 8.26 -5.02 2.68
C LEU A 373 7.85 -4.25 1.44
N SER A 374 7.35 -4.91 0.40
CA SER A 374 6.87 -4.24 -0.82
C SER A 374 5.66 -3.38 -0.49
N THR A 375 4.74 -3.88 0.34
CA THR A 375 3.59 -3.10 0.78
C THR A 375 4.04 -1.88 1.58
N LEU A 376 4.95 -2.06 2.55
CA LEU A 376 5.51 -0.95 3.33
C LEU A 376 6.31 0.04 2.46
N ARG A 377 7.06 -0.45 1.48
CA ARG A 377 7.76 0.39 0.51
C ARG A 377 6.76 1.25 -0.24
N ASP A 378 5.75 0.63 -0.84
CA ASP A 378 4.79 1.33 -1.69
C ASP A 378 4.02 2.40 -0.89
N THR A 379 3.72 2.12 0.39
CA THR A 379 2.99 3.06 1.25
C THR A 379 3.86 4.14 1.89
N TYR A 380 5.11 3.86 2.30
CA TYR A 380 5.92 4.80 3.11
C TYR A 380 7.20 5.30 2.42
N CYS A 381 7.74 4.55 1.47
CA CYS A 381 9.03 4.84 0.83
C CYS A 381 9.02 4.42 -0.65
N PRO A 382 8.12 4.95 -1.50
CA PRO A 382 7.84 4.39 -2.82
C PRO A 382 9.02 4.47 -3.81
N ARG A 383 10.01 5.31 -3.52
CA ARG A 383 11.25 5.40 -4.32
C ARG A 383 12.40 4.58 -3.75
N MET A 384 12.18 3.85 -2.67
CA MET A 384 13.19 2.94 -2.11
C MET A 384 13.43 1.78 -3.07
N GLN A 385 14.69 1.57 -3.41
CA GLN A 385 15.10 0.42 -4.20
C GLN A 385 15.39 -0.78 -3.29
N LEU A 386 14.86 -1.94 -3.68
CA LEU A 386 15.07 -3.22 -3.01
C LEU A 386 15.73 -4.16 -4.02
N GLY A 387 16.72 -4.93 -3.56
CA GLY A 387 17.34 -5.98 -4.36
C GLY A 387 17.93 -7.07 -3.48
N PHE A 388 18.11 -8.26 -4.04
CA PHE A 388 18.74 -9.37 -3.33
C PHE A 388 20.26 -9.32 -3.48
N CYS A 389 20.97 -9.66 -2.41
CA CYS A 389 22.42 -9.76 -2.40
C CYS A 389 22.87 -11.02 -1.67
N ILE A 390 24.06 -11.48 -2.03
CA ILE A 390 24.78 -12.57 -1.37
C ILE A 390 26.15 -12.09 -0.92
N ARG A 391 26.73 -12.79 0.06
CA ARG A 391 28.03 -12.46 0.61
C ARG A 391 28.87 -13.73 0.72
N LEU A 392 30.01 -13.75 0.03
CA LEU A 392 30.86 -14.96 -0.10
C LEU A 392 31.74 -15.22 1.13
N LYS A 393 32.03 -14.19 1.93
CA LYS A 393 32.85 -14.28 3.14
C LYS A 393 32.23 -13.39 4.22
N ASP A 394 32.36 -13.76 5.48
CA ASP A 394 31.94 -12.88 6.56
C ASP A 394 32.66 -11.52 6.42
N LYS A 395 31.89 -10.42 6.42
CA LYS A 395 32.33 -9.04 6.11
C LYS A 395 32.85 -8.79 4.69
N GLY A 396 32.60 -9.67 3.74
CA GLY A 396 32.86 -9.46 2.31
C GLY A 396 31.90 -8.45 1.67
N LYS A 397 32.21 -8.05 0.43
CA LYS A 397 31.34 -7.16 -0.37
C LYS A 397 30.02 -7.86 -0.73
N ASP A 398 28.92 -7.13 -0.64
CA ASP A 398 27.60 -7.60 -1.06
C ASP A 398 27.54 -7.67 -2.60
N ILE A 399 27.12 -8.82 -3.11
CA ILE A 399 27.06 -9.12 -4.54
C ILE A 399 25.58 -9.16 -4.96
N PRO A 400 25.14 -8.27 -5.86
CA PRO A 400 23.75 -8.23 -6.30
C PRO A 400 23.41 -9.46 -7.14
N ILE A 401 22.27 -10.06 -6.83
CA ILE A 401 21.69 -11.20 -7.54
C ILE A 401 20.27 -10.88 -7.98
N LYS A 402 19.85 -11.51 -9.06
CA LYS A 402 18.47 -11.51 -9.53
C LYS A 402 17.85 -12.88 -9.23
N ALA A 403 16.55 -12.91 -8.96
CA ALA A 403 15.86 -14.16 -8.65
C ALA A 403 15.94 -15.13 -9.85
N GLU A 404 15.78 -14.61 -11.06
CA GLU A 404 15.81 -15.38 -12.31
C GLU A 404 17.20 -15.99 -12.55
N ASP A 405 18.25 -15.18 -12.35
CA ASP A 405 19.64 -15.63 -12.52
C ASP A 405 19.97 -16.81 -11.60
N VAL A 406 19.46 -16.79 -10.35
CA VAL A 406 19.67 -17.86 -9.38
C VAL A 406 18.81 -19.07 -9.71
N GLN A 407 17.59 -18.93 -10.24
CA GLN A 407 16.74 -20.07 -10.59
C GLN A 407 17.24 -20.87 -11.79
N GLU A 408 17.86 -20.20 -12.77
CA GLU A 408 18.23 -20.79 -14.06
C GLU A 408 19.67 -21.31 -14.11
N ASN A 409 20.54 -20.88 -13.19
CA ASN A 409 21.97 -21.16 -13.25
C ASN A 409 22.50 -21.64 -11.90
N ASP A 410 23.47 -22.57 -11.93
CA ASP A 410 24.22 -22.98 -10.74
C ASP A 410 25.40 -22.03 -10.46
N GLU A 411 25.86 -21.30 -11.48
CA GLU A 411 26.95 -20.32 -11.37
C GLU A 411 26.58 -19.02 -12.09
N ILE A 412 26.90 -17.88 -11.48
CA ILE A 412 26.78 -16.55 -12.11
C ILE A 412 28.15 -15.88 -12.20
N CYS A 413 28.44 -15.23 -13.32
CA CYS A 413 29.65 -14.40 -13.44
C CYS A 413 29.36 -12.98 -12.95
N ARG A 414 30.14 -12.51 -11.98
CA ARG A 414 30.09 -11.12 -11.49
C ARG A 414 31.49 -10.55 -11.33
N SER A 415 31.64 -9.28 -11.68
CA SER A 415 32.88 -8.54 -11.43
C SER A 415 32.98 -8.19 -9.95
N VAL A 416 33.85 -8.90 -9.22
CA VAL A 416 34.22 -8.59 -7.83
C VAL A 416 35.61 -7.96 -7.87
N GLU A 417 35.74 -6.74 -7.37
CA GLU A 417 37.02 -6.01 -7.32
C GLU A 417 37.73 -5.87 -8.68
N GLY A 418 36.97 -5.80 -9.78
CA GLY A 418 37.49 -5.64 -11.14
C GLY A 418 37.93 -6.94 -11.81
N THR A 419 37.69 -8.10 -11.17
CA THR A 419 37.93 -9.42 -11.75
C THR A 419 36.58 -10.12 -11.92
N GLU A 420 36.28 -10.61 -13.13
CA GLU A 420 35.13 -11.49 -13.33
C GLU A 420 35.41 -12.84 -12.68
N MET A 421 34.57 -13.22 -11.72
CA MET A 421 34.67 -14.50 -11.04
C MET A 421 33.33 -15.24 -11.16
N PRO A 422 33.34 -16.55 -11.44
CA PRO A 422 32.15 -17.39 -11.32
C PRO A 422 31.81 -17.54 -9.84
N ILE A 423 30.53 -17.41 -9.52
CA ILE A 423 29.98 -17.51 -8.18
C ILE A 423 28.97 -18.64 -8.17
N ASP A 424 29.24 -19.68 -7.38
CA ASP A 424 28.30 -20.76 -7.11
C ASP A 424 27.08 -20.20 -6.35
N VAL A 425 25.92 -20.24 -7.00
CA VAL A 425 24.62 -19.82 -6.45
C VAL A 425 23.75 -21.00 -6.04
N THR A 426 24.22 -22.23 -6.22
CA THR A 426 23.53 -23.46 -5.80
C THR A 426 23.06 -23.42 -4.34
N PRO A 427 23.83 -22.87 -3.38
CA PRO A 427 23.40 -22.67 -1.99
C PRO A 427 22.10 -21.86 -1.83
N TYR A 428 21.83 -20.94 -2.76
CA TYR A 428 20.72 -19.99 -2.68
C TYR A 428 19.46 -20.48 -3.41
N HIS A 429 19.54 -21.57 -4.18
CA HIS A 429 18.38 -22.18 -4.85
C HIS A 429 17.23 -22.37 -3.89
N VAL A 430 17.46 -22.79 -2.65
CA VAL A 430 16.38 -23.02 -1.66
C VAL A 430 15.54 -21.77 -1.39
N TRP A 431 16.11 -20.57 -1.49
CA TRP A 431 15.40 -19.30 -1.27
C TRP A 431 14.53 -18.89 -2.46
N PHE A 432 14.93 -19.30 -3.66
CA PHE A 432 14.28 -18.96 -4.92
C PHE A 432 13.58 -20.15 -5.58
N SER A 433 13.62 -21.32 -4.94
CA SER A 433 12.93 -22.52 -5.38
C SER A 433 11.45 -22.23 -5.43
N VAL A 434 10.82 -22.56 -6.55
CA VAL A 434 9.37 -22.60 -6.62
C VAL A 434 8.92 -23.62 -5.59
N SER A 435 8.03 -23.23 -4.68
CA SER A 435 7.58 -24.10 -3.59
C SER A 435 7.20 -25.48 -4.14
N ALA A 436 7.49 -26.56 -3.39
CA ALA A 436 7.29 -27.95 -3.84
C ALA A 436 5.82 -28.32 -4.18
N GLN A 437 4.89 -27.38 -4.07
CA GLN A 437 3.57 -27.44 -4.71
C GLN A 437 3.63 -27.34 -6.26
N ALA A 438 4.76 -26.94 -6.84
CA ALA A 438 4.91 -26.77 -8.29
C ALA A 438 5.66 -27.92 -9.02
N VAL A 439 6.43 -28.78 -8.33
CA VAL A 439 7.35 -29.74 -8.98
C VAL A 439 6.91 -31.20 -8.89
N GLN A 440 5.88 -31.56 -8.10
CA GLN A 440 5.29 -32.91 -8.13
C GLN A 440 4.29 -33.14 -9.28
N ALA A 441 4.26 -32.28 -10.30
CA ALA A 441 3.37 -32.41 -11.46
C ALA A 441 3.97 -33.19 -12.65
N SER A 442 5.21 -33.68 -12.55
CA SER A 442 5.80 -34.52 -13.59
C SER A 442 6.51 -35.73 -12.97
N ASP A 443 5.96 -36.90 -13.27
CA ASP A 443 6.48 -38.24 -13.07
C ASP A 443 6.15 -39.01 -11.78
N SER A 444 5.25 -39.98 -12.02
CA SER A 444 5.05 -41.29 -11.40
C SER A 444 3.91 -41.44 -10.37
N GLY A 445 2.81 -42.02 -10.87
CA GLY A 445 2.13 -43.14 -10.22
C GLY A 445 1.08 -42.80 -9.16
N ALA A 446 -0.15 -42.56 -9.64
CA ALA A 446 -1.43 -42.77 -8.95
C ALA A 446 -1.39 -42.90 -7.41
N ASN A 447 -1.78 -41.84 -6.70
CA ASN A 447 -2.81 -41.88 -5.65
C ASN A 447 -3.15 -40.46 -5.13
N ALA A 448 -4.44 -40.11 -5.27
CA ALA A 448 -5.18 -38.96 -4.73
C ALA A 448 -4.68 -37.51 -5.06
N PRO A 449 -5.49 -36.67 -5.73
CA PRO A 449 -5.11 -35.29 -6.03
C PRO A 449 -5.09 -34.42 -4.76
N ASP A 450 -4.05 -33.59 -4.64
CA ASP A 450 -3.96 -32.52 -3.63
C ASP A 450 -5.18 -31.60 -3.74
N VAL A 451 -5.94 -31.55 -2.65
CA VAL A 451 -7.23 -30.86 -2.53
C VAL A 451 -7.10 -29.37 -2.89
N SER A 452 -5.94 -28.74 -2.63
CA SER A 452 -5.68 -27.33 -2.97
C SER A 452 -5.57 -27.09 -4.49
N SER A 453 -4.87 -27.97 -5.21
CA SER A 453 -4.74 -27.91 -6.67
C SER A 453 -6.09 -28.03 -7.39
N VAL A 454 -6.97 -28.90 -6.90
CA VAL A 454 -8.31 -29.12 -7.46
C VAL A 454 -9.19 -27.88 -7.30
N TYR A 455 -9.13 -27.20 -6.14
CA TYR A 455 -9.88 -25.97 -5.92
C TYR A 455 -9.35 -24.81 -6.77
N THR A 456 -8.04 -24.73 -6.96
CA THR A 456 -7.41 -23.70 -7.79
C THR A 456 -7.81 -23.86 -9.26
N GLN A 457 -7.77 -25.09 -9.79
CA GLN A 457 -8.25 -25.40 -11.15
C GLN A 457 -9.74 -25.09 -11.32
N ARG A 458 -10.56 -25.42 -10.32
CA ARG A 458 -12.00 -25.11 -10.31
C ARG A 458 -12.27 -23.61 -10.33
N PHE A 459 -11.54 -22.85 -9.54
CA PHE A 459 -11.63 -21.39 -9.52
C PHE A 459 -11.22 -20.79 -10.87
N ALA A 460 -10.14 -21.28 -11.47
CA ALA A 460 -9.67 -20.83 -12.78
C ALA A 460 -10.71 -21.10 -13.88
N ARG A 461 -11.31 -22.29 -13.92
CA ARG A 461 -12.39 -22.64 -14.86
C ARG A 461 -13.58 -21.70 -14.73
N LEU A 462 -14.04 -21.42 -13.51
CA LEU A 462 -15.17 -20.52 -13.28
C LEU A 462 -14.84 -19.08 -13.68
N SER A 463 -13.62 -18.64 -13.38
CA SER A 463 -13.11 -17.33 -13.75
C SER A 463 -13.06 -17.15 -15.25
N TYR A 464 -12.44 -18.10 -15.97
CA TYR A 464 -12.39 -18.12 -17.42
C TYR A 464 -13.80 -18.17 -18.04
N LEU A 465 -14.69 -19.02 -17.52
CA LEU A 465 -16.08 -19.11 -17.99
C LEU A 465 -16.80 -17.76 -17.92
N VAL A 466 -16.57 -16.98 -16.86
CA VAL A 466 -17.27 -15.71 -16.65
C VAL A 466 -16.60 -14.57 -17.41
N ILE A 467 -15.27 -14.46 -17.36
CA ILE A 467 -14.53 -13.35 -17.96
C ILE A 467 -14.45 -13.50 -19.48
N GLU A 468 -14.12 -14.68 -19.99
CA GLU A 468 -13.97 -14.86 -21.43
C GLU A 468 -15.33 -15.09 -22.08
N LEU A 469 -15.97 -16.23 -21.74
CA LEU A 469 -17.23 -16.61 -22.37
C LEU A 469 -18.36 -15.68 -21.94
N GLY A 470 -18.44 -15.31 -20.66
CA GLY A 470 -19.45 -14.39 -20.15
C GLY A 470 -19.36 -12.99 -20.77
N THR A 471 -18.16 -12.41 -20.89
CA THR A 471 -18.00 -11.12 -21.57
C THR A 471 -18.36 -11.22 -23.05
N LYS A 472 -17.91 -12.28 -23.74
CA LYS A 472 -18.23 -12.53 -25.15
C LYS A 472 -19.74 -12.55 -25.40
N VAL A 473 -20.51 -13.30 -24.62
CA VAL A 473 -21.97 -13.38 -24.83
C VAL A 473 -22.70 -12.09 -24.46
N ILE A 474 -22.24 -11.37 -23.43
CA ILE A 474 -22.80 -10.05 -23.06
C ILE A 474 -22.50 -9.02 -24.16
N ARG A 475 -21.31 -9.07 -24.77
CA ARG A 475 -20.92 -8.23 -25.90
C ARG A 475 -21.80 -8.49 -27.11
N THR A 476 -22.02 -9.76 -27.45
CA THR A 476 -22.96 -10.16 -28.52
C THR A 476 -24.36 -9.61 -28.27
N PHE A 477 -24.87 -9.72 -27.04
CA PHE A 477 -26.15 -9.15 -26.65
C PHE A 477 -26.15 -7.62 -26.79
N PHE A 478 -25.11 -6.93 -26.33
CA PHE A 478 -25.00 -5.47 -26.48
C PHE A 478 -25.03 -5.05 -27.96
N LEU A 479 -24.28 -5.72 -28.81
CA LEU A 479 -24.26 -5.43 -30.25
C LEU A 479 -25.64 -5.68 -30.89
N LYS A 480 -26.25 -6.83 -30.61
CA LYS A 480 -27.51 -7.26 -31.24
C LYS A 480 -28.74 -6.51 -30.72
N ASP A 481 -28.84 -6.27 -29.42
CA ASP A 481 -30.06 -5.81 -28.77
C ASP A 481 -30.00 -4.33 -28.33
N VAL A 482 -28.81 -3.70 -28.33
CA VAL A 482 -28.64 -2.28 -27.99
C VAL A 482 -28.17 -1.45 -29.19
N VAL A 483 -27.06 -1.87 -29.81
CA VAL A 483 -26.39 -1.10 -30.87
C VAL A 483 -27.17 -1.17 -32.18
N ARG A 484 -27.33 -2.37 -32.74
CA ARG A 484 -27.93 -2.58 -34.08
C ARG A 484 -29.36 -2.08 -34.21
N PRO A 485 -30.29 -2.28 -33.24
CA PRO A 485 -31.67 -1.81 -33.37
C PRO A 485 -31.78 -0.29 -33.43
N SER A 486 -30.76 0.41 -32.94
CA SER A 486 -30.73 1.85 -32.94
C SER A 486 -30.26 2.43 -34.30
N ILE A 487 -29.60 1.66 -35.17
CA ILE A 487 -28.92 2.13 -36.39
C ILE A 487 -29.69 1.74 -37.65
N THR A 488 -29.81 2.66 -38.60
CA THR A 488 -30.40 2.39 -39.93
C THR A 488 -29.50 1.42 -40.73
N ASN A 489 -30.06 0.34 -41.28
CA ASN A 489 -29.32 -0.75 -41.95
C ASN A 489 -28.28 -1.45 -41.04
N GLY A 490 -28.51 -1.45 -39.73
CA GLY A 490 -27.60 -2.01 -38.74
C GLY A 490 -27.25 -3.48 -38.94
N GLU A 491 -28.00 -4.27 -39.72
CA GLU A 491 -27.71 -5.69 -40.01
C GLU A 491 -26.61 -5.90 -41.06
N HIS A 492 -26.31 -4.89 -41.89
CA HIS A 492 -25.40 -5.03 -43.06
C HIS A 492 -24.04 -4.34 -42.90
N ILE A 493 -23.76 -3.76 -41.72
CA ILE A 493 -22.50 -3.10 -41.42
C ILE A 493 -21.68 -3.90 -40.40
N SER A 494 -20.35 -3.72 -40.43
CA SER A 494 -19.45 -4.37 -39.48
C SER A 494 -19.76 -3.95 -38.03
N ASP A 495 -19.45 -4.79 -37.04
CA ASP A 495 -19.66 -4.43 -35.63
C ASP A 495 -18.91 -3.15 -35.24
N LYS A 496 -17.71 -2.96 -35.78
CA LYS A 496 -16.89 -1.77 -35.57
C LYS A 496 -17.58 -0.49 -36.08
N ASP A 497 -18.12 -0.54 -37.30
CA ASP A 497 -18.83 0.60 -37.87
C ASP A 497 -20.16 0.87 -37.17
N ALA A 498 -20.86 -0.19 -36.75
CA ALA A 498 -22.09 -0.09 -35.97
C ALA A 498 -21.84 0.61 -34.63
N VAL A 499 -20.81 0.20 -33.89
CA VAL A 499 -20.44 0.80 -32.61
C VAL A 499 -20.06 2.27 -32.77
N LEU A 500 -19.27 2.61 -33.79
CA LEU A 500 -18.85 3.98 -34.06
C LEU A 500 -20.04 4.88 -34.40
N GLN A 501 -20.96 4.42 -35.25
CA GLN A 501 -22.19 5.15 -35.56
C GLN A 501 -23.11 5.30 -34.35
N PHE A 502 -23.20 4.26 -33.50
CA PHE A 502 -24.02 4.29 -32.30
C PHE A 502 -23.52 5.31 -31.28
N PHE A 503 -22.22 5.31 -30.97
CA PHE A 503 -21.64 6.30 -30.05
C PHE A 503 -21.57 7.70 -30.66
N GLY A 504 -21.66 7.85 -31.98
CA GLY A 504 -21.79 9.15 -32.65
C GLY A 504 -23.18 9.81 -32.52
N LYS A 505 -24.20 9.11 -32.01
CA LYS A 505 -25.55 9.68 -31.91
C LYS A 505 -25.68 10.68 -30.78
N HIS A 506 -26.35 11.80 -31.08
CA HIS A 506 -26.50 12.90 -30.14
C HIS A 506 -27.19 12.50 -28.82
N ASP A 507 -28.20 11.64 -28.86
CA ASP A 507 -28.89 11.16 -27.66
C ASP A 507 -28.02 10.20 -26.81
N VAL A 508 -27.24 9.34 -27.47
CA VAL A 508 -26.26 8.45 -26.82
C VAL A 508 -25.13 9.25 -26.19
N ILE A 509 -24.52 10.19 -26.92
CA ILE A 509 -23.48 11.11 -26.42
C ILE A 509 -23.98 11.84 -25.19
N ARG A 510 -25.19 12.42 -25.25
CA ARG A 510 -25.78 13.18 -24.14
C ARG A 510 -25.98 12.31 -22.89
N GLU A 511 -26.45 11.08 -23.03
CA GLU A 511 -26.60 10.17 -21.89
C GLU A 511 -25.23 9.76 -21.33
N LEU A 512 -24.24 9.45 -22.18
CA LEU A 512 -22.89 9.13 -21.74
C LEU A 512 -22.19 10.31 -21.06
N GLU A 513 -22.35 11.54 -21.57
CA GLU A 513 -21.85 12.75 -20.92
C GLU A 513 -22.51 13.00 -19.58
N LYS A 514 -23.82 12.73 -19.46
CA LYS A 514 -24.51 12.80 -18.18
C LYS A 514 -23.91 11.78 -17.20
N LEU A 515 -23.70 10.53 -17.63
CA LEU A 515 -23.07 9.49 -16.81
C LEU A 515 -21.63 9.85 -16.44
N LYS A 516 -20.88 10.51 -17.31
CA LYS A 516 -19.54 11.05 -17.03
C LYS A 516 -19.60 12.17 -15.98
N LYS A 517 -20.53 13.13 -16.13
CA LYS A 517 -20.74 14.24 -15.18
C LYS A 517 -21.16 13.72 -13.80
N THR A 518 -22.00 12.69 -13.74
CA THR A 518 -22.41 12.03 -12.49
C THR A 518 -21.43 10.95 -12.02
N LYS A 519 -20.22 10.87 -12.60
CA LYS A 519 -19.15 9.93 -12.25
C LYS A 519 -19.54 8.45 -12.24
N VAL A 520 -20.55 8.09 -13.03
CA VAL A 520 -20.97 6.69 -13.23
C VAL A 520 -20.08 5.99 -14.27
N ILE A 521 -19.48 6.76 -15.21
CA ILE A 521 -18.43 6.30 -16.13
C ILE A 521 -17.11 6.95 -15.73
N TYR A 522 -16.08 6.15 -15.49
CA TYR A 522 -14.74 6.63 -15.11
C TYR A 522 -13.93 7.11 -16.32
N ALA A 523 -12.83 7.83 -16.08
CA ALA A 523 -11.97 8.35 -17.15
C ALA A 523 -11.36 7.25 -18.04
N SER A 524 -10.94 6.10 -17.47
CA SER A 524 -10.44 4.96 -18.24
C SER A 524 -11.51 4.37 -19.15
N GLN A 525 -12.71 4.13 -18.62
CA GLN A 525 -13.87 3.68 -19.40
C GLN A 525 -14.29 4.71 -20.44
N TRP A 526 -14.21 6.00 -20.14
CA TRP A 526 -14.46 7.06 -21.11
C TRP A 526 -13.47 7.02 -22.27
N ASN A 527 -12.19 6.76 -21.98
CA ASN A 527 -11.15 6.63 -23.01
C ASN A 527 -11.34 5.37 -23.86
N LEU A 528 -11.95 4.31 -23.33
CA LEU A 528 -12.37 3.15 -24.13
C LEU A 528 -13.52 3.51 -25.07
N LEU A 529 -14.48 4.31 -24.61
CA LEU A 529 -15.62 4.77 -25.41
C LEU A 529 -15.23 5.81 -26.47
N TYR A 530 -14.36 6.76 -26.11
CA TYR A 530 -13.88 7.85 -26.97
C TYR A 530 -12.34 7.95 -26.91
N PRO A 531 -11.62 7.00 -27.55
CA PRO A 531 -10.17 7.01 -27.55
C PRO A 531 -9.63 8.16 -28.40
N ALA A 532 -8.40 8.60 -28.11
CA ALA A 532 -7.72 9.64 -28.90
C ALA A 532 -7.52 9.23 -30.38
N SER A 533 -7.51 7.93 -30.67
CA SER A 533 -7.48 7.37 -32.02
C SER A 533 -8.78 7.57 -32.81
N GLY A 534 -9.87 7.98 -32.16
CA GLY A 534 -11.20 8.13 -32.75
C GLY A 534 -11.94 6.80 -33.03
N HIS A 535 -11.31 5.66 -32.73
CA HIS A 535 -11.86 4.33 -33.02
C HIS A 535 -12.04 3.52 -31.74
N THR A 536 -13.29 3.41 -31.30
CA THR A 536 -13.73 2.56 -30.19
C THR A 536 -13.57 1.08 -30.53
N ASP A 537 -12.93 0.31 -29.65
CA ASP A 537 -12.85 -1.14 -29.77
C ASP A 537 -13.69 -1.81 -28.68
N VAL A 538 -14.81 -2.41 -29.10
CA VAL A 538 -15.77 -3.07 -28.20
C VAL A 538 -15.21 -4.38 -27.62
N GLU A 539 -14.16 -4.95 -28.23
CA GLU A 539 -13.49 -6.15 -27.69
C GLU A 539 -12.78 -5.84 -26.36
N MET A 540 -12.38 -4.59 -26.16
CA MET A 540 -11.73 -4.12 -24.93
C MET A 540 -12.71 -3.83 -23.79
N PHE A 541 -14.03 -4.00 -24.01
CA PHE A 541 -15.03 -3.71 -22.98
C PHE A 541 -15.20 -4.90 -22.05
N ASP A 542 -15.01 -4.64 -20.74
CA ASP A 542 -15.26 -5.63 -19.69
C ASP A 542 -16.75 -5.76 -19.34
N ILE A 543 -17.10 -6.77 -18.53
CA ILE A 543 -18.48 -7.01 -18.07
C ILE A 543 -19.07 -5.78 -17.37
N THR A 544 -18.25 -5.04 -16.62
CA THR A 544 -18.73 -3.88 -15.85
C THR A 544 -19.20 -2.77 -16.78
N LEU A 545 -18.37 -2.42 -17.77
CA LEU A 545 -18.69 -1.42 -18.78
C LEU A 545 -19.86 -1.89 -19.65
N LEU A 546 -19.86 -3.13 -20.12
CA LEU A 546 -20.96 -3.68 -20.93
C LEU A 546 -22.30 -3.63 -20.19
N VAL A 547 -22.36 -4.08 -18.93
CA VAL A 547 -23.58 -4.04 -18.13
C VAL A 547 -24.05 -2.59 -17.91
N LEU A 548 -23.11 -1.67 -17.67
CA LEU A 548 -23.43 -0.26 -17.51
C LEU A 548 -24.03 0.33 -18.79
N LEU A 549 -23.44 0.04 -19.95
CA LEU A 549 -23.93 0.50 -21.25
C LEU A 549 -25.32 -0.09 -21.54
N ILE A 550 -25.51 -1.39 -21.35
CA ILE A 550 -26.83 -2.04 -21.55
C ILE A 550 -27.87 -1.40 -20.63
N ARG A 551 -27.57 -1.22 -19.35
CA ARG A 551 -28.50 -0.62 -18.39
C ARG A 551 -28.99 0.77 -18.80
N ASN A 552 -28.10 1.59 -19.33
CA ASN A 552 -28.40 3.00 -19.58
C ASN A 552 -28.75 3.33 -21.04
N LEU A 553 -28.42 2.45 -21.98
CA LEU A 553 -28.58 2.70 -23.42
C LEU A 553 -29.53 1.72 -24.12
N HIS A 554 -29.98 0.65 -23.46
CA HIS A 554 -30.95 -0.27 -24.07
C HIS A 554 -32.25 0.49 -24.45
N PRO A 555 -32.85 0.23 -25.64
CA PRO A 555 -34.05 0.94 -26.09
C PRO A 555 -35.21 0.89 -25.09
N ASP A 556 -35.38 -0.27 -24.44
CA ASP A 556 -36.42 -0.51 -23.41
C ASP A 556 -35.98 -0.24 -21.96
N LYS A 557 -34.92 0.55 -21.73
CA LYS A 557 -34.30 0.75 -20.41
C LYS A 557 -35.27 1.16 -19.28
N ALA A 558 -36.37 1.83 -19.61
CA ALA A 558 -37.37 2.27 -18.63
C ALA A 558 -38.20 1.12 -18.05
N ASN A 559 -38.39 0.03 -18.80
CA ASN A 559 -39.20 -1.12 -18.38
C ASN A 559 -38.35 -2.27 -17.83
N LEU A 560 -37.02 -2.23 -18.06
CA LEU A 560 -36.08 -3.24 -17.57
C LEU A 560 -35.76 -3.05 -16.09
N LYS A 561 -35.90 -4.13 -15.32
CA LYS A 561 -35.61 -4.15 -13.88
C LYS A 561 -34.21 -4.71 -13.64
N TRP A 562 -33.45 -4.00 -12.80
CA TRP A 562 -32.07 -4.35 -12.42
C TRP A 562 -31.92 -4.68 -10.92
N SER A 563 -32.96 -5.24 -10.29
CA SER A 563 -32.98 -5.57 -8.86
C SER A 563 -32.02 -6.71 -8.49
N ALA A 564 -31.55 -6.75 -7.24
CA ALA A 564 -30.78 -7.86 -6.70
C ALA A 564 -31.65 -9.15 -6.67
N LEU A 565 -31.26 -10.15 -7.46
CA LEU A 565 -31.88 -11.47 -7.45
C LEU A 565 -31.49 -12.23 -6.17
N LYS A 566 -32.47 -12.82 -5.48
CA LYS A 566 -32.23 -13.69 -4.32
C LYS A 566 -31.48 -14.95 -4.77
N GLU A 567 -30.51 -15.42 -3.98
CA GLU A 567 -29.62 -16.55 -4.34
C GLU A 567 -30.36 -17.88 -4.60
N ASN A 568 -31.59 -17.99 -4.11
CA ASN A 568 -32.48 -19.14 -4.16
C ASN A 568 -33.60 -19.00 -5.22
N ALA A 569 -33.48 -18.07 -6.18
CA ALA A 569 -34.37 -18.01 -7.33
C ALA A 569 -34.09 -19.19 -8.28
N THR A 570 -35.14 -19.96 -8.64
CA THR A 570 -35.06 -21.11 -9.54
C THR A 570 -34.29 -20.78 -10.82
N LEU A 571 -33.31 -21.62 -11.20
CA LEU A 571 -32.59 -21.48 -12.47
C LEU A 571 -33.61 -21.55 -13.62
N PRO A 572 -33.82 -20.47 -14.40
CA PRO A 572 -34.83 -20.48 -15.45
C PRO A 572 -34.34 -21.25 -16.68
N SER A 573 -35.31 -21.74 -17.44
CA SER A 573 -35.16 -22.22 -18.82
C SER A 573 -34.72 -21.10 -19.78
N SER A 574 -34.39 -21.48 -21.01
CA SER A 574 -33.97 -20.56 -22.09
C SER A 574 -34.84 -19.30 -22.17
N PRO A 575 -34.25 -18.09 -22.08
CA PRO A 575 -34.99 -16.82 -21.97
C PRO A 575 -35.82 -16.55 -23.23
N GLN A 576 -37.10 -16.21 -23.02
CA GLN A 576 -38.04 -15.84 -24.10
C GLN A 576 -38.34 -14.33 -24.15
N THR A 577 -37.83 -13.58 -23.17
CA THR A 577 -38.09 -12.13 -23.02
C THR A 577 -36.78 -11.40 -22.76
N THR A 578 -36.70 -10.12 -23.16
CA THR A 578 -35.56 -9.24 -22.89
C THR A 578 -35.22 -9.20 -21.40
N GLN A 579 -36.22 -9.13 -20.51
CA GLN A 579 -35.99 -9.19 -19.06
C GLN A 579 -35.35 -10.53 -18.62
N GLY A 580 -35.69 -11.65 -19.28
CA GLY A 580 -35.03 -12.94 -19.07
C GLY A 580 -33.52 -12.87 -19.37
N PHE A 581 -33.15 -12.28 -20.51
CA PHE A 581 -31.75 -12.04 -20.86
C PHE A 581 -31.05 -11.12 -19.85
N ILE A 582 -31.67 -10.01 -19.45
CA ILE A 582 -31.14 -9.11 -18.41
C ILE A 582 -30.88 -9.86 -17.09
N ASN A 583 -31.80 -10.76 -16.68
CA ASN A 583 -31.61 -11.55 -15.47
C ASN A 583 -30.37 -12.46 -15.56
N HIS A 584 -30.08 -13.06 -16.72
CA HIS A 584 -28.87 -13.87 -16.93
C HIS A 584 -27.59 -13.01 -16.95
N ILE A 585 -27.64 -11.82 -17.56
CA ILE A 585 -26.53 -10.85 -17.53
C ILE A 585 -26.22 -10.42 -16.08
N GLN A 586 -27.26 -10.14 -15.28
CA GLN A 586 -27.09 -9.82 -13.87
C GLN A 586 -26.51 -10.98 -13.05
N ARG A 587 -26.92 -12.22 -13.33
CA ARG A 587 -26.33 -13.41 -12.70
C ARG A 587 -24.85 -13.52 -12.99
N LEU A 588 -24.42 -13.35 -14.24
CA LEU A 588 -23.00 -13.35 -14.62
C LEU A 588 -22.22 -12.25 -13.89
N LYS A 589 -22.77 -11.03 -13.82
CA LYS A 589 -22.17 -9.95 -13.03
C LYS A 589 -22.04 -10.31 -11.54
N ASN A 590 -23.06 -10.93 -10.95
CA ASN A 590 -23.02 -11.34 -9.55
C ASN A 590 -22.00 -12.45 -9.30
N VAL A 591 -21.87 -13.42 -10.22
CA VAL A 591 -20.82 -14.44 -10.15
C VAL A 591 -19.44 -13.81 -10.30
N ARG A 592 -19.25 -12.87 -11.24
CA ARG A 592 -18.00 -12.10 -11.37
C ARG A 592 -17.64 -11.37 -10.08
N ASN A 593 -18.60 -10.68 -9.46
CA ASN A 593 -18.38 -9.99 -8.18
C ASN A 593 -18.02 -10.99 -7.06
N TYR A 594 -18.66 -12.16 -7.02
CA TYR A 594 -18.32 -13.21 -6.07
C TYR A 594 -16.87 -13.69 -6.26
N ILE A 595 -16.44 -13.92 -7.49
CA ILE A 595 -15.06 -14.30 -7.83
C ILE A 595 -14.08 -13.20 -7.39
N GLN A 596 -14.43 -11.93 -7.61
CA GLN A 596 -13.61 -10.77 -7.24
C GLN A 596 -13.44 -10.62 -5.71
N HIS A 597 -14.47 -10.92 -4.92
CA HIS A 597 -14.44 -10.78 -3.45
C HIS A 597 -13.96 -12.04 -2.71
N SER A 598 -13.62 -13.11 -3.43
CA SER A 598 -13.08 -14.32 -2.83
C SER A 598 -11.61 -14.10 -2.44
N ALA A 599 -11.33 -14.08 -1.13
CA ALA A 599 -10.04 -13.67 -0.57
C ALA A 599 -8.88 -14.67 -0.80
N THR A 600 -9.13 -15.85 -1.35
CA THR A 600 -8.12 -16.91 -1.54
C THR A 600 -8.42 -17.79 -2.75
N PHE A 601 -7.37 -18.29 -3.42
CA PHE A 601 -7.43 -19.40 -4.36
C PHE A 601 -7.87 -20.67 -3.61
N GLY A 602 -9.17 -20.87 -3.53
CA GLY A 602 -9.72 -21.96 -2.73
C GLY A 602 -11.07 -21.55 -2.22
N ILE A 603 -12.11 -21.92 -2.95
CA ILE A 603 -13.47 -21.72 -2.48
C ILE A 603 -13.65 -22.68 -1.30
N GLN A 604 -13.54 -22.14 -0.09
CA GLN A 604 -13.72 -22.86 1.16
C GLN A 604 -15.15 -23.44 1.31
N ASP A 605 -16.08 -23.01 0.44
CA ASP A 605 -17.49 -23.39 0.40
C ASP A 605 -17.86 -24.06 -0.94
N MET A 606 -17.68 -25.38 -1.01
CA MET A 606 -17.93 -26.16 -2.22
C MET A 606 -19.38 -26.10 -2.72
N GLU A 607 -20.34 -25.92 -1.82
CA GLU A 607 -21.74 -25.77 -2.18
C GLU A 607 -21.98 -24.45 -2.91
N LYS A 608 -21.40 -23.35 -2.41
CA LYS A 608 -21.43 -22.06 -3.11
C LYS A 608 -20.70 -22.12 -4.44
N PHE A 609 -19.56 -22.80 -4.55
CA PHE A 609 -18.88 -22.95 -5.83
C PHE A 609 -19.77 -23.64 -6.87
N CYS A 610 -20.30 -24.82 -6.55
CA CYS A 610 -21.15 -25.58 -7.47
C CYS A 610 -22.36 -24.73 -7.90
N THR A 611 -22.99 -24.03 -6.97
CA THR A 611 -24.10 -23.10 -7.25
C THR A 611 -23.68 -22.00 -8.22
N LYS A 612 -22.53 -21.35 -8.00
CA LYS A 612 -22.06 -20.26 -8.89
C LYS A 612 -21.65 -20.78 -10.27
N TRP A 613 -21.06 -21.98 -10.35
CA TRP A 613 -20.74 -22.67 -11.60
C TRP A 613 -22.00 -22.98 -12.41
N GLU A 614 -23.01 -23.59 -11.79
CA GLU A 614 -24.29 -23.88 -12.44
C GLU A 614 -24.97 -22.60 -12.95
N ILE A 615 -24.98 -21.54 -12.13
CA ILE A 615 -25.52 -20.24 -12.52
C ILE A 615 -24.77 -19.64 -13.72
N ALA A 616 -23.44 -19.71 -13.72
CA ALA A 616 -22.62 -19.19 -14.81
C ALA A 616 -22.85 -19.98 -16.10
N CYS A 617 -22.77 -21.31 -16.06
CA CYS A 617 -23.01 -22.21 -17.19
C CYS A 617 -24.40 -21.98 -17.79
N ALA A 618 -25.45 -22.00 -16.96
CA ALA A 618 -26.81 -21.77 -17.43
C ALA A 618 -26.98 -20.38 -18.07
N SER A 619 -26.30 -19.36 -17.53
CA SER A 619 -26.40 -18.00 -18.04
C SER A 619 -25.65 -17.79 -19.35
N VAL A 620 -24.44 -18.33 -19.51
CA VAL A 620 -23.72 -18.22 -20.79
C VAL A 620 -24.44 -18.99 -21.91
N LEU A 621 -24.99 -20.18 -21.62
CA LEU A 621 -25.77 -20.96 -22.59
C LEU A 621 -27.08 -20.23 -22.97
N ALA A 622 -27.79 -19.69 -21.99
CA ALA A 622 -28.99 -18.89 -22.21
C ALA A 622 -28.74 -17.64 -23.06
N LEU A 623 -27.54 -17.07 -22.96
CA LEU A 623 -27.11 -15.90 -23.75
C LEU A 623 -26.52 -16.29 -25.12
N GLY A 624 -26.46 -17.58 -25.45
CA GLY A 624 -26.08 -18.07 -26.78
C GLY A 624 -24.64 -18.56 -26.94
N ALA A 625 -23.94 -18.90 -25.85
CA ALA A 625 -22.65 -19.59 -25.94
C ALA A 625 -22.79 -20.98 -26.60
N ASP A 626 -21.77 -21.39 -27.37
CA ASP A 626 -21.70 -22.75 -27.92
C ASP A 626 -21.53 -23.77 -26.77
N PRO A 627 -22.41 -24.77 -26.64
CA PRO A 627 -22.24 -25.86 -25.66
C PRO A 627 -20.85 -26.51 -25.68
N ASN A 628 -20.22 -26.62 -26.86
CA ASN A 628 -18.88 -27.19 -26.99
C ASN A 628 -17.80 -26.31 -26.36
N GLU A 629 -17.93 -24.98 -26.41
CA GLU A 629 -17.01 -24.06 -25.75
C GLU A 629 -17.12 -24.19 -24.21
N VAL A 630 -18.34 -24.33 -23.68
CA VAL A 630 -18.59 -24.52 -22.24
C VAL A 630 -18.02 -25.86 -21.76
N GLU A 631 -18.25 -26.94 -22.52
CA GLU A 631 -17.70 -28.27 -22.20
C GLU A 631 -16.16 -28.28 -22.23
N LYS A 632 -15.56 -27.57 -23.20
CA LYS A 632 -14.10 -27.39 -23.27
C LYS A 632 -13.57 -26.70 -22.02
N VAL A 633 -14.22 -25.63 -21.54
CA VAL A 633 -13.80 -24.93 -20.31
C VAL A 633 -13.92 -25.85 -19.09
N GLN A 634 -14.97 -26.66 -18.99
CA GLN A 634 -15.14 -27.62 -17.89
C GLN A 634 -14.00 -28.64 -17.81
N LYS A 635 -13.45 -29.04 -18.96
CA LYS A 635 -12.37 -30.02 -19.10
C LYS A 635 -10.97 -29.40 -19.11
N SER A 636 -10.86 -28.08 -19.19
CA SER A 636 -9.57 -27.37 -19.30
C SER A 636 -8.73 -27.52 -18.04
N ILE A 637 -7.42 -27.66 -18.19
CA ILE A 637 -6.44 -27.62 -17.10
C ILE A 637 -5.55 -26.42 -17.39
N PHE A 638 -5.53 -25.47 -16.46
CA PHE A 638 -4.76 -24.23 -16.59
C PHE A 638 -3.41 -24.39 -15.88
N SER A 639 -2.33 -23.94 -16.51
CA SER A 639 -1.04 -23.78 -15.85
C SER A 639 -1.11 -22.69 -14.77
N ILE A 640 -0.15 -22.69 -13.83
CA ILE A 640 -0.09 -21.66 -12.77
C ILE A 640 -0.02 -20.24 -13.36
N GLN A 641 0.74 -20.06 -14.45
CA GLN A 641 0.83 -18.77 -15.15
C GLN A 641 -0.50 -18.33 -15.78
N GLU A 642 -1.26 -19.25 -16.38
CA GLU A 642 -2.59 -18.94 -16.92
C GLU A 642 -3.57 -18.58 -15.78
N ILE A 643 -3.47 -19.27 -14.65
CA ILE A 643 -4.28 -18.98 -13.45
C ILE A 643 -3.95 -17.59 -12.91
N ASP A 644 -2.67 -17.26 -12.78
CA ASP A 644 -2.22 -15.94 -12.33
C ASP A 644 -2.64 -14.84 -13.30
N THR A 645 -2.60 -15.10 -14.62
CA THR A 645 -3.08 -14.16 -15.65
C THR A 645 -4.58 -13.90 -15.51
N ILE A 646 -5.40 -14.96 -15.42
CA ILE A 646 -6.85 -14.85 -15.22
C ILE A 646 -7.17 -14.08 -13.92
N VAL A 647 -6.40 -14.32 -12.84
CA VAL A 647 -6.58 -13.59 -11.58
C VAL A 647 -6.13 -12.15 -11.66
N CYS A 648 -5.04 -11.86 -12.38
CA CYS A 648 -4.62 -10.49 -12.66
C CYS A 648 -5.66 -9.74 -13.50
N GLU A 649 -6.37 -10.39 -14.42
CA GLU A 649 -7.47 -9.78 -15.18
C GLU A 649 -8.70 -9.48 -14.29
N ILE A 650 -9.06 -10.40 -13.38
CA ILE A 650 -10.11 -10.15 -12.38
C ILE A 650 -9.73 -8.98 -11.48
N ARG A 651 -8.49 -8.97 -10.99
CA ARG A 651 -7.98 -7.94 -10.09
C ARG A 651 -7.78 -6.61 -10.81
N SER A 652 -7.29 -6.57 -12.04
CA SER A 652 -7.15 -5.35 -12.84
C SER A 652 -8.49 -4.70 -13.17
N SER A 653 -9.53 -5.48 -13.49
CA SER A 653 -10.90 -4.99 -13.66
C SER A 653 -11.56 -4.56 -12.32
N ALA A 654 -11.02 -5.00 -11.17
CA ALA A 654 -11.34 -4.48 -9.84
C ALA A 654 -10.52 -3.22 -9.49
N GLU A 655 -9.28 -3.18 -9.93
CA GLU A 655 -8.27 -2.19 -9.68
C GLU A 655 -8.46 -0.95 -10.55
N ASP A 656 -9.07 -0.98 -11.74
CA ASP A 656 -9.47 0.27 -12.39
C ASP A 656 -10.59 1.01 -11.63
N ASN A 657 -11.39 0.28 -10.86
CA ASN A 657 -12.39 0.84 -9.93
C ASN A 657 -11.79 1.16 -8.54
N LYS A 658 -10.69 0.49 -8.13
CA LYS A 658 -10.07 0.60 -6.80
C LYS A 658 -8.76 1.40 -6.77
N ARG A 659 -7.88 1.29 -7.77
CA ARG A 659 -6.63 2.07 -7.98
C ARG A 659 -6.89 3.57 -8.11
N HIS A 660 -8.08 4.01 -8.52
CA HIS A 660 -8.41 5.43 -8.47
C HIS A 660 -8.80 5.93 -7.05
N PHE A 661 -9.03 5.00 -6.13
CA PHE A 661 -9.18 5.21 -4.70
C PHE A 661 -7.86 4.98 -3.94
N ASP A 662 -7.10 3.95 -4.29
CA ASP A 662 -5.90 3.51 -3.56
C ASP A 662 -4.61 4.27 -3.97
N ASN A 663 -4.46 4.75 -5.22
CA ASN A 663 -3.35 5.67 -5.59
C ASN A 663 -3.45 7.07 -4.94
N ARG A 664 -4.40 7.27 -4.01
CA ARG A 664 -4.53 8.48 -3.18
C ARG A 664 -4.01 8.29 -1.75
N PHE A 665 -3.67 7.07 -1.33
CA PHE A 665 -3.35 6.72 0.05
C PHE A 665 -1.86 6.80 0.42
N ASP A 666 -0.95 6.69 -0.56
CA ASP A 666 0.48 6.46 -0.28
C ASP A 666 1.26 7.69 0.22
N ARG A 667 0.63 8.88 0.30
CA ARG A 667 1.32 10.13 0.67
C ARG A 667 1.21 10.47 2.16
N LEU A 668 0.40 9.70 2.90
CA LEU A 668 -0.17 10.12 4.17
C LEU A 668 0.59 9.61 5.40
N GLU A 669 1.02 8.36 5.40
CA GLU A 669 1.73 7.79 6.55
C GLU A 669 3.17 8.31 6.66
N LEU A 670 3.66 8.86 5.54
CA LEU A 670 4.91 9.56 5.34
C LEU A 670 5.05 10.87 6.11
N LEU A 671 3.99 11.67 6.19
CA LEU A 671 3.96 12.91 6.95
C LEU A 671 3.94 12.65 8.46
N ILE A 672 3.31 11.55 8.90
CA ILE A 672 3.29 11.16 10.32
C ILE A 672 4.67 10.66 10.75
N LEU A 673 5.36 9.85 9.95
CA LEU A 673 6.75 9.46 10.24
C LEU A 673 7.73 10.64 10.14
N SER A 674 7.55 11.55 9.18
CA SER A 674 8.33 12.78 9.05
C SER A 674 8.16 13.70 10.26
N SER A 675 6.92 13.85 10.76
CA SER A 675 6.58 14.65 11.94
C SER A 675 7.09 14.00 13.23
N VAL A 676 6.95 12.68 13.37
CA VAL A 676 7.50 11.93 14.51
C VAL A 676 9.02 11.94 14.48
N CYS A 677 9.66 11.81 13.32
CA CYS A 677 11.12 11.97 13.18
C CYS A 677 11.56 13.41 13.47
N ALA A 678 10.82 14.43 13.03
CA ALA A 678 11.10 15.84 13.30
C ALA A 678 10.92 16.21 14.78
N VAL A 679 9.93 15.63 15.47
CA VAL A 679 9.72 15.80 16.91
C VAL A 679 10.77 15.04 17.72
N PHE A 680 11.14 13.81 17.33
CA PHE A 680 12.32 13.12 17.88
C PHE A 680 13.60 13.92 17.66
N PHE A 681 13.72 14.63 16.53
CA PHE A 681 14.85 15.50 16.23
C PHE A 681 14.86 16.78 17.07
N ALA A 682 13.70 17.40 17.29
CA ALA A 682 13.57 18.56 18.18
C ALA A 682 13.93 18.19 19.63
N VAL A 683 13.57 16.98 20.07
CA VAL A 683 13.95 16.43 21.38
C VAL A 683 15.45 16.12 21.46
N LEU A 684 16.07 15.58 20.40
CA LEU A 684 17.52 15.35 20.34
C LEU A 684 18.32 16.66 20.29
N ILE A 685 17.82 17.69 19.60
CA ILE A 685 18.42 19.04 19.60
C ILE A 685 18.26 19.68 20.98
N ALA A 686 17.10 19.58 21.62
CA ALA A 686 16.88 20.07 22.98
C ALA A 686 17.75 19.34 24.02
N LEU A 687 18.00 18.03 23.84
CA LEU A 687 18.92 17.25 24.67
C LEU A 687 20.39 17.62 24.42
N ALA A 688 20.78 17.89 23.17
CA ALA A 688 22.14 18.35 22.83
C ALA A 688 22.43 19.77 23.35
N ILE A 689 21.43 20.66 23.34
CA ILE A 689 21.52 22.02 23.91
C ILE A 689 21.60 21.96 25.45
N ASN A 690 20.84 21.06 26.10
CA ASN A 690 20.95 20.87 27.55
C ASN A 690 22.27 20.20 27.99
N TYR A 691 22.89 19.36 27.15
CA TYR A 691 24.20 18.78 27.45
C TYR A 691 25.34 19.81 27.39
N GLN A 692 25.20 20.88 26.60
CA GLN A 692 26.15 22.00 26.57
C GLN A 692 26.03 22.96 27.75
N TRP A 693 25.02 22.84 28.60
CA TRP A 693 24.92 23.56 29.87
C TRP A 693 25.54 22.81 31.06
N TRP A 694 26.13 21.63 30.82
CA TRP A 694 26.75 20.78 31.85
C TRP A 694 28.24 20.45 31.60
N ILE A 695 28.87 21.09 30.60
CA ILE A 695 30.33 21.23 30.46
C ILE A 695 30.64 22.71 30.61
#